data_AF-A0A1M6HWP6-F1
#
_entry.id   AF-A0A1M6HWP6-F1
#
_cell.length_a   1.000
_cell.length_b   1.000
_cell.length_c   1.000
_cell.angle_alpha   90.00
_cell.angle_beta   90.00
_cell.angle_gamma   90.00
#
_symmetry.space_group_name_H-M   'P 1'
#
loop_
_entity.id
_entity.type
_entity.pdbx_description
1 polymer ?
#
loop_
_entity_poly.entity_id
_entity_poly.type
_entity_poly.pdbx_seq_one_letter_code
_entity_poly.pdbx_strand_id
1 'polypeptide(L)'
;MDQNSPMYHFLKARRPDEFSDSTIKKKGKLSREFLEYYLNSLTSRSQEKEFEIFCRRLAEKEICPNLLPQTGPTGGGDSKVDSETYPVSETITLSWYSGIGKAAANERWAFAISAKKDWKQKCISDIDKIIATGRDYKEIFFITNQYVPDKNRAALEDDLTSQYNIGIHILDKTWILEKVFTNHYEDIVIDTLHLSNDLKEEKDLGPLDYRRRKELDKAEKEISDYISSGNFNLHLVERASDAAILSKEMELPFYETKGKFERAINLAKAYGTSVQIKEICYQWAWATYWWYNNQPEFIKAYSDYESLVLGSNNFFDIERLTNLWMNLFALYKGDLNNSALKSKTDTLLREYDRLVSDTSRRNTSLEARANLIFVRLFLEKNSGKLFQELGTIIEEAKHSLDFSFTTIEKMISGLSDFFLENSEYDTLYESLIKISESRSKEINGAKLLIVRGKSFYSAKPYTAIRYLGRSLMRLYKSESKKLLIEALFYLGVSFSKIGLYWAAYGYFANTLFIAFIDYMKFGNVSPFLIGCADNLRRIELQSGLISNSLEWNNLYNISKALVQSAGFNITDPEIEETDQLYDGLLGVLFLNLEHNELYKLIKLPDNLDRLGLAMSALALRYELGYVDQELSNIYGDEEQLEDFISKWRDQPAKDYLSFSVISGTEEIVKLKSKILGCLIKIDSSLTFPCVELSKSILASIEAFMATSILDRIMARYSEVYIKVEFQEKIKFEPSFTVEEKDGLLYYHVYCNNYEQSEFVSSQTQIKEFLFNFVSEFVARVFIFSDIEQQMKKMVTEDHVFNRALEFSNCIFVIDDLIGRESTSLIKWIISDSKEYMPLERKMSSKNISSVDDSKSNETKEITVHYGAPEQFDPEDINYSDIVMDDLINIPLWDQAKWKGMLYLFAPEPNIPPILAPVFSDKASCIAIFKKWISDIGNLDSENKIRCCVIKGVDKDNPTFYKFAFSPNINKSYSSRTQCQFIAPSRFQLMESKDNRPLNCFLDKLKTMNNRYFLVPAIMKSETDEPEILYDYAIRKSHLEIKNAWEIGKDSWWAFVILPNDKPIIPPMVSKAPVMELLEIKRNKKK
;
A
#
# COMPACT_ATOMS: atom_id res chain seq x y z
N MET A 1 -13.99 24.37 -37.23
CA MET A 1 -13.79 22.91 -37.12
C MET A 1 -14.08 22.25 -38.45
N ASP A 2 -13.23 21.33 -38.91
CA ASP A 2 -13.49 20.56 -40.13
C ASP A 2 -14.28 19.28 -39.80
N GLN A 3 -15.53 19.46 -39.35
CA GLN A 3 -16.47 18.37 -39.04
C GLN A 3 -16.82 17.51 -40.28
N ASN A 4 -16.31 17.85 -41.48
CA ASN A 4 -16.45 17.07 -42.70
C ASN A 4 -15.31 16.06 -42.91
N SER A 5 -14.33 15.98 -42.00
CA SER A 5 -13.23 15.02 -42.11
C SER A 5 -13.73 13.57 -41.91
N PRO A 6 -13.40 12.63 -42.83
CA PRO A 6 -13.70 11.21 -42.65
C PRO A 6 -13.12 10.61 -41.36
N MET A 7 -11.98 11.14 -40.88
CA MET A 7 -11.34 10.66 -39.65
C MET A 7 -12.16 11.00 -38.40
N TYR A 8 -12.71 12.22 -38.34
CA TYR A 8 -13.59 12.66 -37.27
C TYR A 8 -14.81 11.74 -37.16
N HIS A 9 -15.50 11.50 -38.28
CA HIS A 9 -16.66 10.61 -38.31
C HIS A 9 -16.32 9.17 -37.95
N PHE A 10 -15.14 8.67 -38.36
CA PHE A 10 -14.69 7.32 -38.04
C PHE A 10 -14.53 7.10 -36.52
N LEU A 11 -13.86 8.04 -35.82
CA LEU A 11 -13.67 7.91 -34.37
C LEU A 11 -14.98 8.18 -33.62
N LYS A 12 -15.76 9.20 -34.03
CA LYS A 12 -17.06 9.51 -33.41
C LYS A 12 -18.05 8.34 -33.50
N ALA A 13 -18.05 7.57 -34.59
CA ALA A 13 -18.89 6.39 -34.71
C ALA A 13 -18.51 5.26 -33.73
N ARG A 14 -17.23 5.17 -33.35
CA ARG A 14 -16.72 4.14 -32.42
C ARG A 14 -16.74 4.58 -30.96
N ARG A 15 -16.62 5.88 -30.71
CA ARG A 15 -16.60 6.49 -29.38
C ARG A 15 -17.52 7.72 -29.33
N PRO A 16 -18.83 7.56 -29.59
CA PRO A 16 -19.75 8.69 -29.64
C PRO A 16 -19.76 9.49 -28.33
N ASP A 17 -19.54 8.79 -27.22
CA ASP A 17 -19.50 9.38 -25.89
C ASP A 17 -18.31 10.32 -25.65
N GLU A 18 -17.24 10.31 -26.46
CA GLU A 18 -16.09 11.25 -26.34
C GLU A 18 -16.28 12.55 -27.14
N PHE A 19 -17.38 12.68 -27.89
CA PHE A 19 -17.66 13.82 -28.75
C PHE A 19 -18.89 14.61 -28.28
N SER A 20 -19.09 15.79 -28.85
CA SER A 20 -20.24 16.64 -28.57
C SER A 20 -21.53 15.97 -29.04
N ASP A 21 -22.53 15.95 -28.16
CA ASP A 21 -23.90 15.49 -28.42
C ASP A 21 -24.89 16.64 -28.70
N SER A 22 -24.41 17.88 -28.65
CA SER A 22 -25.19 19.08 -28.96
C SER A 22 -25.46 19.22 -30.46
N THR A 23 -26.61 19.81 -30.81
CA THR A 23 -26.98 20.08 -32.21
C THR A 23 -27.25 21.56 -32.44
N ILE A 24 -26.93 22.08 -33.63
CA ILE A 24 -27.14 23.49 -33.96
C ILE A 24 -28.56 23.65 -34.53
N LYS A 25 -29.45 24.38 -33.82
CA LYS A 25 -30.88 24.52 -34.16
C LYS A 25 -31.17 25.66 -35.14
N LYS A 26 -30.40 26.75 -35.15
CA LYS A 26 -30.62 27.94 -36.01
C LYS A 26 -29.32 28.37 -36.71
N LYS A 27 -29.34 28.41 -38.05
CA LYS A 27 -28.23 28.91 -38.91
C LYS A 27 -28.36 30.41 -39.24
N GLY A 28 -28.78 31.24 -38.29
CA GLY A 28 -28.52 32.67 -38.43
C GLY A 28 -27.04 32.88 -38.18
N LYS A 29 -26.23 32.95 -39.23
CA LYS A 29 -24.78 33.07 -39.10
C LYS A 29 -24.36 34.47 -39.50
N LEU A 30 -23.62 35.14 -38.62
CA LEU A 30 -22.90 36.35 -38.99
C LEU A 30 -21.97 36.00 -40.16
N SER A 31 -22.24 36.52 -41.36
CA SER A 31 -21.40 36.25 -42.53
C SER A 31 -20.19 37.18 -42.53
N ARG A 32 -19.08 36.72 -43.15
CA ARG A 32 -17.86 37.53 -43.28
C ARG A 32 -18.13 38.81 -44.05
N GLU A 33 -18.91 38.70 -45.11
CA GLU A 33 -19.31 39.82 -45.97
C GLU A 33 -20.17 40.82 -45.20
N PHE A 34 -21.09 40.33 -44.35
CA PHE A 34 -21.91 41.20 -43.51
C PHE A 34 -21.05 41.96 -42.49
N LEU A 35 -20.15 41.27 -41.79
CA LEU A 35 -19.27 41.93 -40.82
C LEU A 35 -18.34 42.92 -41.52
N GLU A 36 -17.77 42.57 -42.67
CA GLU A 36 -16.94 43.47 -43.47
C GLU A 36 -17.70 44.74 -43.89
N TYR A 37 -18.94 44.59 -44.35
CA TYR A 37 -19.82 45.70 -44.66
C TYR A 37 -20.13 46.53 -43.40
N TYR A 38 -20.42 45.86 -42.28
CA TYR A 38 -20.73 46.52 -41.01
C TYR A 38 -19.56 47.38 -40.53
N LEU A 39 -18.34 46.83 -40.52
CA LEU A 39 -17.10 47.52 -40.15
C LEU A 39 -16.85 48.76 -41.03
N ASN A 40 -17.21 48.71 -42.31
CA ASN A 40 -17.11 49.87 -43.22
C ASN A 40 -18.09 51.00 -42.88
N SER A 41 -19.20 50.69 -42.22
CA SER A 41 -20.29 51.63 -41.92
C SER A 41 -20.25 52.24 -40.50
N LEU A 42 -19.26 51.87 -39.67
CA LEU A 42 -19.17 52.26 -38.27
C LEU A 42 -19.21 53.79 -38.06
N THR A 43 -18.39 54.53 -38.83
CA THR A 43 -18.30 55.99 -38.71
C THR A 43 -19.56 56.72 -39.19
N SER A 44 -20.29 56.17 -40.18
CA SER A 44 -21.57 56.73 -40.60
C SER A 44 -22.71 56.44 -39.63
N ARG A 45 -22.49 55.53 -38.66
CA ARG A 45 -23.45 55.14 -37.62
C ARG A 45 -23.10 55.67 -36.23
N SER A 46 -21.99 56.40 -36.11
CA SER A 46 -21.45 56.88 -34.83
C SER A 46 -21.21 55.77 -33.80
N GLN A 47 -20.70 54.61 -34.27
CA GLN A 47 -20.43 53.41 -33.45
C GLN A 47 -18.94 53.20 -33.17
N GLU A 48 -18.15 54.27 -33.10
CA GLU A 48 -16.71 54.19 -32.84
C GLU A 48 -16.40 53.62 -31.45
N LYS A 49 -17.24 53.92 -30.45
CA LYS A 49 -17.05 53.44 -29.07
C LYS A 49 -17.36 51.95 -28.92
N GLU A 50 -18.40 51.46 -29.59
CA GLU A 50 -18.72 50.04 -29.69
C GLU A 50 -17.59 49.29 -30.41
N PHE A 51 -16.99 49.91 -31.43
CA PHE A 51 -15.81 49.36 -32.11
C PHE A 51 -14.57 49.30 -31.21
N GLU A 52 -14.32 50.31 -30.37
CA GLU A 52 -13.27 50.28 -29.34
C GLU A 52 -13.48 49.12 -28.35
N ILE A 53 -14.71 48.95 -27.84
CA ILE A 53 -15.05 47.84 -26.93
C ILE A 53 -14.86 46.50 -27.64
N PHE A 54 -15.33 46.37 -28.88
CA PHE A 54 -15.17 45.16 -29.70
C PHE A 54 -13.69 44.81 -29.88
N CYS A 55 -12.87 45.76 -30.33
CA CYS A 55 -11.43 45.55 -30.53
C CYS A 55 -10.70 45.23 -29.23
N ARG A 56 -11.08 45.85 -28.10
CA ARG A 56 -10.52 45.48 -26.78
C ARG A 56 -10.89 44.05 -26.40
N ARG A 57 -12.16 43.66 -26.53
CA ARG A 57 -12.62 42.28 -26.21
C ARG A 57 -11.97 41.24 -27.12
N LEU A 58 -11.73 41.58 -28.37
CA LEU A 58 -10.97 40.74 -29.30
C LEU A 58 -9.49 40.65 -28.90
N ALA A 59 -8.87 41.77 -28.50
CA ALA A 59 -7.50 41.82 -28.00
C ALA A 59 -7.33 41.08 -26.65
N GLU A 60 -8.33 41.11 -25.77
CA GLU A 60 -8.37 40.34 -24.51
C GLU A 60 -8.24 38.82 -24.77
N LYS A 61 -8.74 38.36 -25.93
CA LYS A 61 -8.69 36.95 -26.35
C LYS A 61 -7.45 36.62 -27.18
N GLU A 62 -7.07 37.48 -28.12
CA GLU A 62 -5.98 37.20 -29.07
C GLU A 62 -4.60 37.67 -28.62
N ILE A 63 -4.52 38.75 -27.83
CA ILE A 63 -3.27 39.44 -27.55
C ILE A 63 -2.89 39.29 -26.07
N CYS A 64 -3.71 39.78 -25.14
CA CYS A 64 -3.44 39.62 -23.70
C CYS A 64 -4.70 39.86 -22.86
N PRO A 65 -4.96 39.06 -21.81
CA PRO A 65 -6.22 39.11 -21.05
C PRO A 65 -6.27 40.25 -20.01
N ASN A 66 -5.16 40.93 -19.72
CA ASN A 66 -5.02 41.97 -18.69
C ASN A 66 -5.18 43.40 -19.24
N LEU A 67 -6.22 43.68 -20.00
CA LEU A 67 -6.48 45.01 -20.57
C LEU A 67 -7.41 45.86 -19.68
N LEU A 68 -7.02 47.10 -19.41
CA LEU A 68 -7.85 48.05 -18.66
C LEU A 68 -8.90 48.72 -19.56
N PRO A 69 -10.19 48.72 -19.18
CA PRO A 69 -11.18 49.55 -19.83
C PRO A 69 -10.90 51.03 -19.54
N GLN A 70 -10.92 51.89 -20.57
CA GLN A 70 -10.86 53.32 -20.37
C GLN A 70 -12.11 53.80 -19.61
N THR A 71 -11.93 54.32 -18.39
CA THR A 71 -13.00 54.86 -17.55
C THR A 71 -12.79 56.35 -17.34
N GLY A 72 -13.61 57.19 -17.98
CA GLY A 72 -13.60 58.65 -17.86
C GLY A 72 -14.36 59.37 -18.99
N PRO A 73 -14.84 60.61 -18.80
CA PRO A 73 -15.46 61.39 -19.86
C PRO A 73 -14.45 61.67 -20.99
N THR A 74 -14.90 61.55 -22.24
CA THR A 74 -14.13 61.62 -23.50
C THR A 74 -13.52 63.01 -23.82
N GLY A 75 -13.25 63.84 -22.81
CA GLY A 75 -12.82 65.23 -22.96
C GLY A 75 -11.91 65.78 -21.87
N GLY A 76 -11.04 64.96 -21.25
CA GLY A 76 -10.04 65.48 -20.30
C GLY A 76 -9.35 64.46 -19.40
N GLY A 77 -8.96 63.28 -19.90
CA GLY A 77 -8.26 62.25 -19.14
C GLY A 77 -6.80 62.09 -19.56
N ASP A 78 -5.91 61.94 -18.58
CA ASP A 78 -4.43 61.91 -18.69
C ASP A 78 -3.85 60.61 -19.31
N SER A 79 -4.71 59.64 -19.66
CA SER A 79 -4.28 58.32 -20.13
C SER A 79 -3.81 58.30 -21.59
N LYS A 80 -4.37 59.12 -22.49
CA LYS A 80 -4.01 59.23 -23.94
C LYS A 80 -3.92 57.91 -24.74
N VAL A 81 -4.28 56.77 -24.15
CA VAL A 81 -4.41 55.42 -24.74
C VAL A 81 -5.87 54.98 -24.68
N ASP A 82 -6.31 54.15 -25.62
CA ASP A 82 -7.66 53.58 -25.62
C ASP A 82 -7.77 52.34 -24.70
N SER A 83 -6.66 51.62 -24.53
CA SER A 83 -6.49 50.57 -23.51
C SER A 83 -4.99 50.38 -23.22
N GLU A 84 -4.64 49.84 -22.05
CA GLU A 84 -3.26 49.43 -21.72
C GLU A 84 -3.27 48.15 -20.87
N THR A 85 -2.15 47.42 -20.86
CA THR A 85 -1.96 46.29 -19.93
C THR A 85 -1.79 46.79 -18.50
N TYR A 86 -2.26 46.00 -17.52
CA TYR A 86 -1.93 46.19 -16.11
C TYR A 86 -1.04 45.04 -15.60
N PRO A 87 -0.07 45.32 -14.72
CA PRO A 87 0.82 44.28 -14.23
C PRO A 87 0.04 43.24 -13.43
N VAL A 88 0.35 41.96 -13.66
CA VAL A 88 -0.18 40.83 -12.88
C VAL A 88 0.98 39.98 -12.40
N SER A 89 0.81 39.29 -11.26
CA SER A 89 1.84 38.36 -10.81
C SER A 89 2.03 37.21 -11.80
N GLU A 90 3.25 36.67 -11.86
CA GLU A 90 3.55 35.47 -12.65
C GLU A 90 2.62 34.30 -12.28
N THR A 91 2.22 34.20 -11.02
CA THR A 91 1.22 33.24 -10.53
C THR A 91 -0.13 33.39 -11.23
N ILE A 92 -0.63 34.62 -11.40
CA ILE A 92 -1.92 34.85 -12.07
C ILE A 92 -1.83 34.46 -13.56
N THR A 93 -0.67 34.61 -14.19
CA THR A 93 -0.49 34.19 -15.60
C THR A 93 -0.67 32.69 -15.80
N LEU A 94 -0.46 31.87 -14.77
CA LEU A 94 -0.73 30.43 -14.82
C LEU A 94 -2.22 30.10 -14.95
N SER A 95 -3.12 31.05 -14.64
CA SER A 95 -4.57 30.87 -14.87
C SER A 95 -4.96 31.13 -16.33
N TRP A 96 -4.11 31.86 -17.08
CA TRP A 96 -4.42 32.30 -18.44
C TRP A 96 -4.19 31.19 -19.46
N TYR A 97 -5.13 31.09 -20.40
CA TYR A 97 -5.06 30.17 -21.52
C TYR A 97 -5.24 30.89 -22.88
N SER A 98 -5.32 32.22 -22.89
CA SER A 98 -5.48 33.03 -24.10
C SER A 98 -4.55 34.25 -24.08
N GLY A 99 -3.91 34.57 -25.21
CA GLY A 99 -2.96 35.68 -25.38
C GLY A 99 -1.49 35.36 -25.07
N ILE A 100 -0.60 36.32 -25.34
CA ILE A 100 0.86 36.30 -25.11
C ILE A 100 1.13 36.56 -23.61
N GLY A 101 0.75 35.59 -22.77
CA GLY A 101 0.57 35.82 -21.33
C GLY A 101 1.82 36.10 -20.49
N LYS A 102 3.00 35.57 -20.83
CA LYS A 102 4.20 35.75 -19.98
C LYS A 102 4.85 37.13 -20.12
N ALA A 103 4.92 37.67 -21.34
CA ALA A 103 5.50 39.00 -21.57
C ALA A 103 4.51 40.11 -21.17
N ALA A 104 3.23 39.98 -21.56
CA ALA A 104 2.18 40.97 -21.26
C ALA A 104 1.90 41.19 -19.76
N ALA A 105 2.30 40.24 -18.91
CA ALA A 105 2.14 40.32 -17.46
C ALA A 105 3.15 41.24 -16.78
N ASN A 106 4.36 41.31 -17.32
CA ASN A 106 5.50 42.04 -16.76
C ASN A 106 5.84 43.30 -17.57
N GLU A 107 5.34 43.41 -18.80
CA GLU A 107 5.55 44.55 -19.70
C GLU A 107 4.31 45.44 -19.79
N ARG A 108 4.53 46.73 -20.02
CA ARG A 108 3.46 47.68 -20.29
C ARG A 108 3.25 47.77 -21.79
N TRP A 109 2.04 47.43 -22.26
CA TRP A 109 1.66 47.52 -23.67
C TRP A 109 0.51 48.52 -23.83
N ALA A 110 0.54 49.29 -24.92
CA ALA A 110 -0.50 50.29 -25.21
C ALA A 110 -1.33 49.88 -26.42
N PHE A 111 -2.61 50.24 -26.41
CA PHE A 111 -3.55 49.97 -27.47
C PHE A 111 -4.20 51.27 -27.93
N ALA A 112 -4.13 51.54 -29.23
CA ALA A 112 -4.84 52.60 -29.91
C ALA A 112 -5.79 51.98 -30.95
N ILE A 113 -7.03 52.47 -31.00
CA ILE A 113 -8.10 51.91 -31.84
C ILE A 113 -8.73 53.04 -32.65
N SER A 114 -8.87 52.85 -33.95
CA SER A 114 -9.41 53.90 -34.82
C SER A 114 -10.25 53.36 -35.98
N ALA A 115 -11.43 53.95 -36.14
CA ALA A 115 -12.31 53.74 -37.29
C ALA A 115 -12.12 54.78 -38.42
N LYS A 116 -11.15 55.71 -38.32
CA LYS A 116 -10.95 56.80 -39.29
C LYS A 116 -10.42 56.30 -40.63
N LYS A 117 -10.92 56.89 -41.74
CA LYS A 117 -10.44 56.62 -43.10
C LYS A 117 -8.95 56.95 -43.29
N ASP A 118 -8.50 58.08 -42.76
CA ASP A 118 -7.08 58.45 -42.76
C ASP A 118 -6.34 57.78 -41.60
N TRP A 119 -6.26 56.45 -41.68
CA TRP A 119 -5.69 55.61 -40.63
C TRP A 119 -4.19 55.90 -40.43
N LYS A 120 -3.46 56.28 -41.49
CA LYS A 120 -2.00 56.49 -41.43
C LYS A 120 -1.64 57.73 -40.60
N GLN A 121 -2.26 58.88 -40.87
CA GLN A 121 -2.04 60.08 -40.04
C GLN A 121 -2.52 59.86 -38.60
N LYS A 122 -3.62 59.12 -38.42
CA LYS A 122 -4.17 58.83 -37.09
C LYS A 122 -3.26 57.88 -36.29
N CYS A 123 -2.70 56.84 -36.92
CA CYS A 123 -1.73 55.92 -36.32
C CYS A 123 -0.51 56.68 -35.79
N ILE A 124 0.12 57.50 -36.62
CA ILE A 124 1.27 58.34 -36.22
C ILE A 124 0.88 59.27 -35.06
N SER A 125 -0.25 60.00 -35.21
CA SER A 125 -0.71 60.93 -34.19
C SER A 125 -1.02 60.28 -32.84
N ASP A 126 -1.55 59.06 -32.83
CA ASP A 126 -1.87 58.37 -31.58
C ASP A 126 -0.63 57.74 -30.96
N ILE A 127 0.26 57.13 -31.75
CA ILE A 127 1.55 56.65 -31.26
C ILE A 127 2.36 57.80 -30.65
N ASP A 128 2.44 58.96 -31.30
CA ASP A 128 3.10 60.15 -30.74
C ASP A 128 2.50 60.58 -29.39
N LYS A 129 1.18 60.50 -29.24
CA LYS A 129 0.50 60.81 -27.96
C LYS A 129 0.81 59.78 -26.88
N ILE A 130 0.86 58.50 -27.24
CA ILE A 130 1.20 57.39 -26.34
C ILE A 130 2.64 57.55 -25.86
N ILE A 131 3.58 57.79 -26.77
CA ILE A 131 4.99 58.08 -26.44
C ILE A 131 5.09 59.31 -25.54
N ALA A 132 4.34 60.38 -25.84
CA ALA A 132 4.32 61.61 -25.05
C ALA A 132 3.71 61.44 -23.64
N THR A 133 3.14 60.28 -23.29
CA THR A 133 2.76 59.98 -21.89
C THR A 133 3.97 59.70 -21.00
N GLY A 134 5.14 59.38 -21.58
CA GLY A 134 6.36 59.05 -20.84
C GLY A 134 6.29 57.74 -20.05
N ARG A 135 5.29 56.89 -20.34
CA ARG A 135 5.15 55.55 -19.73
C ARG A 135 6.07 54.56 -20.47
N ASP A 136 6.74 53.66 -19.74
CA ASP A 136 7.70 52.68 -20.29
C ASP A 136 7.00 51.54 -21.07
N TYR A 137 6.34 51.89 -22.17
CA TYR A 137 5.70 50.92 -23.05
C TYR A 137 6.75 50.15 -23.87
N LYS A 138 6.61 48.82 -23.95
CA LYS A 138 7.49 47.95 -24.77
C LYS A 138 6.90 47.64 -26.13
N GLU A 139 5.57 47.54 -26.20
CA GLU A 139 4.80 47.24 -27.40
C GLU A 139 3.60 48.19 -27.53
N ILE A 140 3.30 48.62 -28.76
CA ILE A 140 2.13 49.44 -29.09
C ILE A 140 1.35 48.79 -30.22
N PHE A 141 0.07 48.50 -29.98
CA PHE A 141 -0.85 47.93 -30.96
C PHE A 141 -1.81 49.00 -31.48
N PHE A 142 -1.83 49.22 -32.79
CA PHE A 142 -2.80 50.08 -33.45
C PHE A 142 -3.82 49.24 -34.23
N ILE A 143 -5.08 49.24 -33.81
CA ILE A 143 -6.15 48.44 -34.42
C ILE A 143 -7.05 49.35 -35.28
N THR A 144 -7.31 48.96 -36.53
CA THR A 144 -8.17 49.75 -37.43
C THR A 144 -9.15 48.92 -38.25
N ASN A 145 -10.32 49.52 -38.53
CA ASN A 145 -11.30 48.97 -39.47
C ASN A 145 -10.95 49.25 -40.94
N GLN A 146 -9.78 49.83 -41.26
CA GLN A 146 -9.38 50.06 -42.65
C GLN A 146 -8.56 48.89 -43.20
N TYR A 147 -8.54 48.73 -44.53
CA TYR A 147 -7.59 47.83 -45.19
C TYR A 147 -6.23 48.51 -45.29
N VAL A 148 -5.18 47.81 -44.84
CA VAL A 148 -3.81 48.35 -44.87
C VAL A 148 -2.96 47.54 -45.85
N PRO A 149 -2.40 48.15 -46.91
CA PRO A 149 -1.48 47.44 -47.81
C PRO A 149 -0.25 46.94 -47.04
N ASP A 150 0.10 45.67 -47.20
CA ASP A 150 1.16 45.01 -46.42
C ASP A 150 2.53 45.74 -46.49
N LYS A 151 2.91 46.20 -47.69
CA LYS A 151 4.12 47.02 -47.89
C LYS A 151 4.10 48.32 -47.08
N ASN A 152 2.95 48.98 -46.98
CA ASN A 152 2.80 50.23 -46.23
C ASN A 152 2.73 49.98 -44.72
N ARG A 153 2.17 48.83 -44.31
CA ARG A 153 2.13 48.38 -42.93
C ARG A 153 3.54 48.16 -42.40
N ALA A 154 4.29 47.26 -43.03
CA ALA A 154 5.65 46.90 -42.63
C ALA A 154 6.59 48.11 -42.63
N ALA A 155 6.56 48.94 -43.70
CA ALA A 155 7.40 50.14 -43.75
C ALA A 155 7.09 51.13 -42.61
N LEU A 156 5.82 51.28 -42.22
CA LEU A 156 5.43 52.17 -41.13
C LEU A 156 5.75 51.58 -39.74
N GLU A 157 5.56 50.27 -39.56
CA GLU A 157 5.98 49.54 -38.36
C GLU A 157 7.50 49.67 -38.17
N ASP A 158 8.29 49.42 -39.20
CA ASP A 158 9.76 49.52 -39.17
C ASP A 158 10.25 50.96 -38.91
N ASP A 159 9.68 51.95 -39.61
CA ASP A 159 10.03 53.37 -39.45
C ASP A 159 9.78 53.83 -37.99
N LEU A 160 8.59 53.55 -37.46
CA LEU A 160 8.21 53.98 -36.12
C LEU A 160 8.94 53.17 -35.03
N THR A 161 9.14 51.86 -35.25
CA THR A 161 9.91 51.00 -34.32
C THR A 161 11.35 51.48 -34.24
N SER A 162 11.96 51.84 -35.36
CA SER A 162 13.32 52.39 -35.42
C SER A 162 13.41 53.79 -34.80
N GLN A 163 12.38 54.62 -34.99
CA GLN A 163 12.33 55.98 -34.46
C GLN A 163 12.19 56.00 -32.92
N TYR A 164 11.37 55.11 -32.36
CA TYR A 164 11.00 55.13 -30.95
C TYR A 164 11.61 54.00 -30.10
N ASN A 165 12.27 53.02 -30.72
CA ASN A 165 12.84 51.83 -30.07
C ASN A 165 11.82 51.04 -29.21
N ILE A 166 10.59 50.93 -29.73
CA ILE A 166 9.43 50.26 -29.13
C ILE A 166 8.78 49.44 -30.24
N GLY A 167 8.36 48.20 -29.96
CA GLY A 167 7.71 47.37 -30.96
C GLY A 167 6.33 47.92 -31.34
N ILE A 168 6.07 48.07 -32.65
CA ILE A 168 4.82 48.65 -33.16
C ILE A 168 4.14 47.66 -34.08
N HIS A 169 2.86 47.42 -33.82
CA HIS A 169 2.05 46.43 -34.52
C HIS A 169 0.74 47.05 -35.01
N ILE A 170 0.50 46.99 -36.32
CA ILE A 170 -0.70 47.53 -36.96
C ILE A 170 -1.61 46.36 -37.33
N LEU A 171 -2.78 46.31 -36.71
CA LEU A 171 -3.79 45.26 -36.91
C LEU A 171 -4.96 45.83 -37.70
N ASP A 172 -5.06 45.43 -38.96
CA ASP A 172 -6.02 46.01 -39.91
C ASP A 172 -7.35 45.22 -39.95
N LYS A 173 -8.26 45.64 -40.83
CA LYS A 173 -9.54 44.94 -41.01
C LYS A 173 -9.36 43.47 -41.39
N THR A 174 -8.33 43.15 -42.17
CA THR A 174 -8.04 41.78 -42.58
C THR A 174 -7.78 40.91 -41.35
N TRP A 175 -6.94 41.39 -40.44
CA TRP A 175 -6.69 40.73 -39.15
C TRP A 175 -7.98 40.55 -38.34
N ILE A 176 -8.80 41.60 -38.19
CA ILE A 176 -10.07 41.52 -37.44
C ILE A 176 -10.97 40.41 -38.00
N LEU A 177 -11.24 40.44 -39.32
CA LEU A 177 -12.11 39.46 -39.97
C LEU A 177 -11.52 38.05 -39.87
N GLU A 178 -10.21 37.92 -40.06
CA GLU A 178 -9.53 36.63 -39.94
C GLU A 178 -9.65 36.07 -38.53
N LYS A 179 -9.36 36.87 -37.49
CA LYS A 179 -9.43 36.41 -36.10
C LYS A 179 -10.84 36.07 -35.66
N VAL A 180 -11.83 36.90 -36.02
CA VAL A 180 -13.23 36.63 -35.68
C VAL A 180 -13.70 35.29 -36.24
N PHE A 181 -13.50 35.05 -37.54
CA PHE A 181 -14.08 33.86 -38.19
C PHE A 181 -13.21 32.61 -38.07
N THR A 182 -11.89 32.76 -37.91
CA THR A 182 -11.00 31.61 -37.69
C THR A 182 -11.15 31.04 -36.28
N ASN A 183 -11.34 31.91 -35.29
CA ASN A 183 -11.41 31.53 -33.88
C ASN A 183 -12.84 31.50 -33.32
N HIS A 184 -13.86 31.67 -34.16
CA HIS A 184 -15.27 31.61 -33.78
C HIS A 184 -15.67 32.64 -32.70
N TYR A 185 -15.26 33.90 -32.86
CA TYR A 185 -15.62 35.02 -31.96
C TYR A 185 -16.85 35.81 -32.43
N GLU A 186 -17.72 35.23 -33.25
CA GLU A 186 -18.91 35.92 -33.76
C GLU A 186 -19.80 36.43 -32.62
N ASP A 187 -19.86 35.72 -31.49
CA ASP A 187 -20.60 36.16 -30.30
C ASP A 187 -20.04 37.46 -29.69
N ILE A 188 -18.70 37.63 -29.68
CA ILE A 188 -18.07 38.88 -29.22
C ILE A 188 -18.54 40.03 -30.11
N VAL A 189 -18.57 39.81 -31.42
CA VAL A 189 -19.04 40.82 -32.39
C VAL A 189 -20.51 41.15 -32.15
N ILE A 190 -21.35 40.14 -32.01
CA ILE A 190 -22.80 40.31 -31.84
C ILE A 190 -23.11 41.07 -30.54
N ASP A 191 -22.45 40.71 -29.44
CA ASP A 191 -22.66 41.32 -28.13
C ASP A 191 -22.12 42.75 -28.05
N THR A 192 -20.91 42.99 -28.56
CA THR A 192 -20.24 44.29 -28.44
C THR A 192 -20.71 45.32 -29.46
N LEU A 193 -21.09 44.90 -30.67
CA LEU A 193 -21.65 45.79 -31.70
C LEU A 193 -23.18 45.85 -31.66
N HIS A 194 -23.81 45.21 -30.67
CA HIS A 194 -25.26 45.16 -30.45
C HIS A 194 -26.05 44.69 -31.70
N LEU A 195 -25.56 43.65 -32.36
CA LEU A 195 -26.24 43.03 -33.50
C LEU A 195 -27.45 42.18 -33.03
N SER A 196 -28.33 41.81 -33.96
CA SER A 196 -29.49 40.97 -33.62
C SER A 196 -29.05 39.61 -33.04
N ASN A 197 -29.67 39.19 -31.94
CA ASN A 197 -29.50 37.86 -31.36
C ASN A 197 -29.89 36.72 -32.33
N ASP A 198 -30.67 37.01 -33.38
CA ASP A 198 -30.94 36.03 -34.44
C ASP A 198 -29.70 35.64 -35.25
N LEU A 199 -28.59 36.38 -35.14
CA LEU A 199 -27.29 36.05 -35.75
C LEU A 199 -26.43 35.14 -34.87
N LYS A 200 -26.87 34.83 -33.65
CA LYS A 200 -26.18 33.86 -32.77
C LYS A 200 -26.54 32.44 -33.19
N GLU A 201 -25.56 31.55 -33.12
CA GLU A 201 -25.82 30.12 -33.25
C GLU A 201 -26.54 29.62 -31.99
N GLU A 202 -27.80 29.22 -32.14
CA GLU A 202 -28.53 28.56 -31.06
C GLU A 202 -28.14 27.08 -31.03
N LYS A 203 -27.35 26.70 -30.01
CA LYS A 203 -27.00 25.31 -29.73
C LYS A 203 -28.06 24.68 -28.83
N ASP A 204 -28.67 23.61 -29.31
CA ASP A 204 -29.45 22.69 -28.49
C ASP A 204 -28.47 21.80 -27.73
N LEU A 205 -28.24 22.14 -26.46
CA LEU A 205 -27.31 21.43 -25.59
C LEU A 205 -27.82 20.02 -25.34
N GLY A 206 -27.02 19.03 -25.73
CA GLY A 206 -27.26 17.64 -25.37
C GLY A 206 -27.03 17.38 -23.87
N PRO A 207 -27.60 16.30 -23.32
CA PRO A 207 -27.45 15.97 -21.91
C PRO A 207 -26.00 15.65 -21.48
N LEU A 208 -25.13 15.19 -22.38
CA LEU A 208 -23.71 14.98 -22.08
C LEU A 208 -22.98 16.32 -22.04
N ASP A 209 -23.13 17.16 -23.06
CA ASP A 209 -22.46 18.47 -23.11
C ASP A 209 -22.94 19.43 -22.03
N TYR A 210 -24.21 19.35 -21.62
CA TYR A 210 -24.69 20.10 -20.45
C TYR A 210 -23.94 19.70 -19.17
N ARG A 211 -23.71 18.40 -18.94
CA ARG A 211 -22.93 17.92 -17.80
C ARG A 211 -21.46 18.34 -17.91
N ARG A 212 -20.84 18.16 -19.07
CA ARG A 212 -19.47 18.58 -19.33
C ARG A 212 -19.26 20.08 -19.15
N ARG A 213 -20.21 20.91 -19.59
CA ARG A 213 -20.15 22.37 -19.36
C ARG A 213 -20.08 22.68 -17.88
N LYS A 214 -20.96 22.07 -17.09
CA LYS A 214 -20.99 22.25 -15.63
C LYS A 214 -19.69 21.79 -14.97
N GLU A 215 -19.12 20.67 -15.42
CA GLU A 215 -17.84 20.15 -14.92
C GLU A 215 -16.66 21.04 -15.32
N LEU A 216 -16.65 21.55 -16.57
CA LEU A 216 -15.64 22.48 -17.06
C LEU A 216 -15.67 23.79 -16.27
N ASP A 217 -16.86 24.39 -16.09
CA ASP A 217 -17.01 25.64 -15.35
C ASP A 217 -16.59 25.46 -13.89
N LYS A 218 -16.87 24.29 -13.29
CA LYS A 218 -16.40 23.92 -11.96
C LYS A 218 -14.87 23.81 -11.92
N ALA A 219 -14.25 23.11 -12.87
CA ALA A 219 -12.81 22.94 -12.94
C ALA A 219 -12.09 24.29 -13.14
N GLU A 220 -12.57 25.16 -14.02
CA GLU A 220 -12.02 26.51 -14.23
C GLU A 220 -12.08 27.37 -12.96
N LYS A 221 -13.21 27.29 -12.22
CA LYS A 221 -13.34 27.96 -10.94
C LYS A 221 -12.34 27.43 -9.91
N GLU A 222 -12.24 26.10 -9.78
CA GLU A 222 -11.29 25.46 -8.85
C GLU A 222 -9.85 25.86 -9.18
N ILE A 223 -9.44 25.81 -10.46
CA ILE A 223 -8.11 26.27 -10.91
C ILE A 223 -7.85 27.71 -10.47
N SER A 224 -8.80 28.62 -10.70
CA SER A 224 -8.68 30.02 -10.28
C SER A 224 -8.54 30.15 -8.76
N ASP A 225 -9.35 29.43 -7.99
CA ASP A 225 -9.34 29.46 -6.52
C ASP A 225 -8.00 28.92 -5.96
N TYR A 226 -7.49 27.80 -6.48
CA TYR A 226 -6.20 27.22 -6.10
C TYR A 226 -5.02 28.15 -6.42
N ILE A 227 -5.01 28.75 -7.61
CA ILE A 227 -3.96 29.70 -8.01
C ILE A 227 -4.01 30.96 -7.14
N SER A 228 -5.20 31.50 -6.87
CA SER A 228 -5.37 32.71 -6.06
C SER A 228 -4.98 32.52 -4.58
N SER A 229 -5.16 31.30 -4.06
CA SER A 229 -4.78 30.92 -2.70
C SER A 229 -3.33 30.45 -2.57
N GLY A 230 -2.57 30.38 -3.67
CA GLY A 230 -1.19 29.92 -3.68
C GLY A 230 -1.03 28.42 -3.40
N ASN A 231 -2.10 27.64 -3.56
CA ASN A 231 -2.11 26.21 -3.28
C ASN A 231 -1.80 25.41 -4.56
N PHE A 232 -0.51 25.22 -4.83
CA PHE A 232 -0.02 24.46 -5.98
C PHE A 232 0.22 22.99 -5.60
N ASN A 233 -0.71 22.12 -5.99
CA ASN A 233 -0.67 20.70 -5.67
C ASN A 233 -1.02 19.83 -6.90
N LEU A 234 -0.94 18.50 -6.74
CA LEU A 234 -1.26 17.56 -7.82
C LEU A 234 -2.71 17.65 -8.29
N HIS A 235 -3.64 18.05 -7.41
CA HIS A 235 -5.05 18.20 -7.76
C HIS A 235 -5.28 19.40 -8.70
N LEU A 236 -4.58 20.52 -8.52
CA LEU A 236 -4.60 21.65 -9.45
C LEU A 236 -4.23 21.21 -10.88
N VAL A 237 -3.18 20.39 -11.00
CA VAL A 237 -2.75 19.84 -12.29
C VAL A 237 -3.83 18.95 -12.89
N GLU A 238 -4.47 18.12 -12.07
CA GLU A 238 -5.58 17.25 -12.51
C GLU A 238 -6.76 18.07 -13.02
N ARG A 239 -7.19 19.11 -12.29
CA ARG A 239 -8.27 20.03 -12.73
C ARG A 239 -7.92 20.74 -14.04
N ALA A 240 -6.66 21.14 -14.23
CA ALA A 240 -6.22 21.75 -15.48
C ALA A 240 -6.23 20.75 -16.65
N SER A 241 -5.85 19.50 -16.41
CA SER A 241 -5.95 18.40 -17.37
C SER A 241 -7.42 18.13 -17.75
N ASP A 242 -8.31 18.02 -16.75
CA ASP A 242 -9.74 17.82 -16.94
C ASP A 242 -10.37 18.94 -17.78
N ALA A 243 -10.04 20.20 -17.47
CA ALA A 243 -10.53 21.34 -18.24
C ALA A 243 -10.09 21.28 -19.72
N ALA A 244 -8.85 20.84 -19.97
CA ALA A 244 -8.33 20.66 -21.33
C ALA A 244 -9.03 19.50 -22.06
N ILE A 245 -9.21 18.34 -21.41
CA ILE A 245 -9.91 17.18 -21.98
C ILE A 245 -11.38 17.51 -22.26
N LEU A 246 -12.10 18.09 -21.30
CA LEU A 246 -13.50 18.51 -21.49
C LEU A 246 -13.63 19.51 -22.64
N SER A 247 -12.66 20.42 -22.80
CA SER A 247 -12.69 21.38 -23.92
C SER A 247 -12.61 20.72 -25.30
N LYS A 248 -11.84 19.64 -25.47
CA LYS A 248 -11.84 18.88 -26.75
C LYS A 248 -13.12 18.06 -26.91
N GLU A 249 -13.61 17.41 -25.87
CA GLU A 249 -14.78 16.52 -25.96
C GLU A 249 -16.06 17.30 -26.28
N MET A 250 -16.19 18.51 -25.74
CA MET A 250 -17.25 19.46 -26.06
C MET A 250 -17.07 20.16 -27.40
N GLU A 251 -15.99 19.86 -28.12
CA GLU A 251 -15.67 20.50 -29.40
C GLU A 251 -15.62 22.04 -29.29
N LEU A 252 -14.89 22.56 -28.30
CA LEU A 252 -14.64 24.01 -28.18
C LEU A 252 -13.63 24.48 -29.24
N PRO A 253 -13.61 25.80 -29.57
CA PRO A 253 -12.69 26.33 -30.57
C PRO A 253 -11.22 25.93 -30.34
N PHE A 254 -10.48 25.70 -31.43
CA PHE A 254 -9.11 25.17 -31.38
C PHE A 254 -8.18 26.00 -30.48
N TYR A 255 -8.22 27.34 -30.58
CA TYR A 255 -7.34 28.21 -29.79
C TYR A 255 -7.61 28.08 -28.29
N GLU A 256 -8.89 27.96 -27.89
CA GLU A 256 -9.30 27.83 -26.49
C GLU A 256 -8.82 26.50 -25.93
N THR A 257 -9.06 25.42 -26.68
CA THR A 257 -8.62 24.08 -26.29
C THR A 257 -7.09 23.99 -26.22
N LYS A 258 -6.39 24.51 -27.24
CA LYS A 258 -4.92 24.58 -27.27
C LYS A 258 -4.38 25.29 -26.03
N GLY A 259 -4.93 26.47 -25.72
CA GLY A 259 -4.55 27.25 -24.56
C GLY A 259 -4.71 26.51 -23.24
N LYS A 260 -5.83 25.76 -23.09
CA LYS A 260 -6.08 24.95 -21.88
C LYS A 260 -5.07 23.81 -21.75
N PHE A 261 -4.73 23.14 -22.86
CA PHE A 261 -3.65 22.14 -22.88
C PHE A 261 -2.28 22.75 -22.55
N GLU A 262 -1.94 23.92 -23.11
CA GLU A 262 -0.69 24.61 -22.80
C GLU A 262 -0.60 25.00 -21.32
N ARG A 263 -1.68 25.51 -20.74
CA ARG A 263 -1.80 25.78 -19.30
C ARG A 263 -1.58 24.51 -18.47
N ALA A 264 -2.28 23.42 -18.82
CA ALA A 264 -2.16 22.13 -18.13
C ALA A 264 -0.72 21.58 -18.18
N ILE A 265 -0.05 21.64 -19.35
CA ILE A 265 1.35 21.23 -19.51
C ILE A 265 2.29 22.08 -18.64
N ASN A 266 2.08 23.39 -18.59
CA ASN A 266 2.91 24.29 -17.79
C ASN A 266 2.76 24.02 -16.29
N LEU A 267 1.52 23.83 -15.82
CA LEU A 267 1.24 23.45 -14.44
C LEU A 267 1.83 22.07 -14.11
N ALA A 268 1.69 21.09 -15.00
CA ALA A 268 2.23 19.75 -14.80
C ALA A 268 3.76 19.75 -14.73
N LYS A 269 4.45 20.55 -15.56
CA LYS A 269 5.91 20.69 -15.50
C LYS A 269 6.41 21.35 -14.21
N ALA A 270 5.62 22.26 -13.64
CA ALA A 270 5.99 22.99 -12.44
C ALA A 270 5.65 22.23 -11.14
N TYR A 271 4.50 21.54 -11.11
CA TYR A 271 3.92 21.01 -9.86
C TYR A 271 3.35 19.59 -9.99
N GLY A 272 3.34 19.01 -11.20
CA GLY A 272 2.75 17.70 -11.46
C GLY A 272 3.76 16.56 -11.47
N THR A 273 3.27 15.36 -11.79
CA THR A 273 4.12 14.17 -11.95
C THR A 273 4.48 13.93 -13.41
N SER A 274 5.52 13.09 -13.64
CA SER A 274 5.87 12.64 -14.99
C SER A 274 4.72 11.91 -15.69
N VAL A 275 3.87 11.20 -14.93
CA VAL A 275 2.67 10.53 -15.42
C VAL A 275 1.66 11.55 -15.96
N GLN A 276 1.35 12.61 -15.18
CA GLN A 276 0.44 13.68 -15.60
C GLN A 276 0.95 14.43 -16.83
N ILE A 277 2.25 14.73 -16.89
CA ILE A 277 2.86 15.40 -18.06
C ILE A 277 2.65 14.55 -19.32
N LYS A 278 2.96 13.25 -19.25
CA LYS A 278 2.81 12.33 -20.39
C LYS A 278 1.35 12.19 -20.80
N GLU A 279 0.42 12.07 -19.84
CA GLU A 279 -1.02 12.01 -20.11
C GLU A 279 -1.49 13.23 -20.90
N ILE A 280 -1.21 14.44 -20.40
CA ILE A 280 -1.67 15.68 -21.02
C ILE A 280 -1.10 15.83 -22.44
N CYS A 281 0.20 15.54 -22.62
CA CYS A 281 0.84 15.59 -23.94
C CYS A 281 0.24 14.56 -24.92
N TYR A 282 -0.07 13.34 -24.45
CA TYR A 282 -0.74 12.32 -25.26
C TYR A 282 -2.15 12.75 -25.68
N GLN A 283 -2.94 13.26 -24.74
CA GLN A 283 -4.31 13.75 -24.99
C GLN A 283 -4.31 14.92 -25.98
N TRP A 284 -3.30 15.80 -25.91
CA TRP A 284 -3.12 16.88 -26.87
C TRP A 284 -2.80 16.38 -28.28
N ALA A 285 -1.89 15.42 -28.42
CA ALA A 285 -1.59 14.79 -29.70
C ALA A 285 -2.83 14.10 -30.31
N TRP A 286 -3.66 13.46 -29.48
CA TRP A 286 -4.95 12.92 -29.91
C TRP A 286 -5.94 13.99 -30.37
N ALA A 287 -6.05 15.09 -29.61
CA ALA A 287 -6.94 16.20 -29.93
C ALA A 287 -6.64 16.79 -31.32
N THR A 288 -5.36 17.11 -31.56
CA THR A 288 -4.90 17.73 -32.81
C THR A 288 -5.19 16.88 -34.04
N TYR A 289 -5.08 15.55 -33.94
CA TYR A 289 -5.37 14.63 -35.04
C TYR A 289 -6.88 14.41 -35.23
N TRP A 290 -7.59 13.93 -34.21
CA TRP A 290 -8.95 13.41 -34.36
C TRP A 290 -10.06 14.48 -34.30
N TRP A 291 -9.91 15.51 -33.46
CA TRP A 291 -10.92 16.55 -33.30
C TRP A 291 -10.71 17.72 -34.27
N TYR A 292 -9.45 18.13 -34.46
CA TYR A 292 -9.13 19.35 -35.20
C TYR A 292 -8.53 19.11 -36.58
N ASN A 293 -8.08 17.90 -36.90
CA ASN A 293 -7.42 17.56 -38.16
C ASN A 293 -6.27 18.55 -38.52
N ASN A 294 -5.49 18.96 -37.51
CA ASN A 294 -4.41 19.94 -37.65
C ASN A 294 -3.06 19.20 -37.76
N GLN A 295 -2.65 18.91 -39.00
CA GLN A 295 -1.47 18.09 -39.27
C GLN A 295 -0.15 18.69 -38.74
N PRO A 296 0.16 19.99 -38.94
CA PRO A 296 1.39 20.58 -38.40
C PRO A 296 1.47 20.48 -36.88
N GLU A 297 0.38 20.77 -36.17
CA GLU A 297 0.33 20.68 -34.71
C GLU A 297 0.40 19.23 -34.22
N PHE A 298 -0.21 18.29 -34.93
CA PHE A 298 -0.08 16.86 -34.62
C PHE A 298 1.37 16.37 -34.72
N ILE A 299 2.11 16.73 -35.78
CA ILE A 299 3.52 16.31 -35.95
C ILE A 299 4.40 16.88 -34.82
N LYS A 300 4.12 18.11 -34.39
CA LYS A 300 4.78 18.73 -33.24
C LYS A 300 4.44 17.98 -31.94
N ALA A 301 3.16 17.80 -31.65
CA ALA A 301 2.69 17.11 -30.44
C ALA A 301 3.17 15.64 -30.38
N TYR A 302 3.25 14.95 -31.52
CA TYR A 302 3.88 13.63 -31.63
C TYR A 302 5.33 13.68 -31.16
N SER A 303 6.11 14.64 -31.69
CA SER A 303 7.54 14.74 -31.37
C SER A 303 7.79 15.14 -29.91
N ASP A 304 6.93 16.01 -29.38
CA ASP A 304 6.95 16.38 -27.96
C ASP A 304 6.69 15.15 -27.09
N TYR A 305 5.66 14.35 -27.38
CA TYR A 305 5.36 13.13 -26.64
C TYR A 305 6.48 12.07 -26.79
N GLU A 306 6.98 11.84 -28.01
CA GLU A 306 8.10 10.92 -28.26
C GLU A 306 9.30 11.25 -27.39
N SER A 307 9.70 12.53 -27.31
CA SER A 307 10.83 12.96 -26.49
C SER A 307 10.68 12.67 -24.99
N LEU A 308 9.44 12.59 -24.49
CA LEU A 308 9.13 12.30 -23.08
C LEU A 308 9.18 10.80 -22.75
N VAL A 309 9.08 9.93 -23.76
CA VAL A 309 8.86 8.49 -23.55
C VAL A 309 9.96 7.59 -24.12
N LEU A 310 10.86 8.11 -24.96
CA LEU A 310 12.02 7.35 -25.41
C LEU A 310 12.87 6.88 -24.22
N GLY A 311 13.29 5.62 -24.23
CA GLY A 311 14.02 5.02 -23.10
C GLY A 311 13.15 4.70 -21.89
N SER A 312 11.83 4.95 -21.92
CA SER A 312 10.94 4.61 -20.81
C SER A 312 10.93 3.11 -20.54
N ASN A 313 10.87 2.75 -19.27
CA ASN A 313 10.69 1.37 -18.81
C ASN A 313 9.22 1.00 -18.62
N ASN A 314 8.33 2.00 -18.67
CA ASN A 314 6.89 1.79 -18.68
C ASN A 314 6.44 1.48 -20.12
N PHE A 315 6.07 0.22 -20.38
CA PHE A 315 5.60 -0.20 -21.70
C PHE A 315 4.37 0.60 -22.17
N PHE A 316 3.49 1.03 -21.26
CA PHE A 316 2.29 1.78 -21.62
C PHE A 316 2.61 3.11 -22.34
N ASP A 317 3.75 3.72 -22.01
CA ASP A 317 4.22 4.92 -22.69
C ASP A 317 4.51 4.65 -24.18
N ILE A 318 5.11 3.50 -24.48
CA ILE A 318 5.48 3.05 -25.83
C ILE A 318 4.26 2.54 -26.60
N GLU A 319 3.31 1.88 -25.94
CA GLU A 319 2.00 1.55 -26.51
C GLU A 319 1.28 2.82 -26.99
N ARG A 320 1.28 3.88 -26.18
CA ARG A 320 0.71 5.18 -26.57
C ARG A 320 1.45 5.84 -27.71
N LEU A 321 2.79 5.79 -27.71
CA LEU A 321 3.58 6.26 -28.85
C LEU A 321 3.22 5.49 -30.12
N THR A 322 2.99 4.18 -30.01
CA THR A 322 2.56 3.32 -31.11
C THR A 322 1.19 3.73 -31.64
N ASN A 323 0.24 4.06 -30.77
CA ASN A 323 -1.07 4.59 -31.17
C ASN A 323 -0.92 5.91 -31.96
N LEU A 324 -0.04 6.83 -31.52
CA LEU A 324 0.25 8.05 -32.27
C LEU A 324 0.96 7.75 -33.60
N TRP A 325 1.84 6.74 -33.63
CA TRP A 325 2.54 6.31 -34.83
C TRP A 325 1.58 5.74 -35.87
N MET A 326 0.55 4.98 -35.46
CA MET A 326 -0.50 4.50 -36.37
C MET A 326 -1.25 5.66 -37.05
N ASN A 327 -1.54 6.74 -36.31
CA ASN A 327 -2.13 7.95 -36.88
C ASN A 327 -1.18 8.63 -37.90
N LEU A 328 0.12 8.68 -37.59
CA LEU A 328 1.15 9.19 -38.49
C LEU A 328 1.30 8.32 -39.75
N PHE A 329 1.26 7.00 -39.60
CA PHE A 329 1.31 6.04 -40.70
C PHE A 329 0.12 6.22 -41.64
N ALA A 330 -1.09 6.36 -41.08
CA ALA A 330 -2.31 6.64 -41.84
C ALA A 330 -2.24 8.01 -42.55
N LEU A 331 -1.70 9.05 -41.90
CA LEU A 331 -1.52 10.39 -42.46
C LEU A 331 -0.68 10.37 -43.74
N TYR A 332 0.41 9.61 -43.73
CA TYR A 332 1.31 9.43 -44.88
C TYR A 332 0.92 8.23 -45.76
N LYS A 333 -0.25 7.62 -45.56
CA LYS A 333 -0.77 6.47 -46.31
C LYS A 333 0.21 5.28 -46.38
N GLY A 334 1.02 5.11 -45.34
CA GLY A 334 2.05 4.07 -45.26
C GLY A 334 3.25 4.26 -46.20
N ASP A 335 3.46 5.45 -46.77
CA ASP A 335 4.60 5.72 -47.65
C ASP A 335 5.91 5.86 -46.86
N LEU A 336 6.62 4.75 -46.68
CA LEU A 336 7.93 4.70 -46.02
C LEU A 336 9.07 5.40 -46.79
N ASN A 337 8.82 5.93 -47.99
CA ASN A 337 9.77 6.83 -48.66
C ASN A 337 9.74 8.24 -48.07
N ASN A 338 8.66 8.60 -47.37
CA ASN A 338 8.59 9.84 -46.62
C ASN A 338 9.58 9.80 -45.44
N SER A 339 10.53 10.74 -45.44
CA SER A 339 11.61 10.77 -44.44
C SER A 339 11.10 10.96 -43.01
N ALA A 340 10.00 11.70 -42.82
CA ALA A 340 9.40 11.93 -41.51
C ALA A 340 8.80 10.63 -40.95
N LEU A 341 7.96 9.93 -41.73
CA LEU A 341 7.40 8.65 -41.31
C LEU A 341 8.50 7.62 -41.06
N LYS A 342 9.46 7.49 -41.99
CA LYS A 342 10.56 6.52 -41.88
C LYS A 342 11.37 6.72 -40.60
N SER A 343 11.77 7.96 -40.32
CA SER A 343 12.56 8.29 -39.13
C SER A 343 11.82 7.94 -37.82
N LYS A 344 10.51 8.20 -37.75
CA LYS A 344 9.71 7.85 -36.57
C LYS A 344 9.50 6.34 -36.45
N THR A 345 9.25 5.63 -37.56
CA THR A 345 9.16 4.15 -37.59
C THR A 345 10.46 3.50 -37.12
N ASP A 346 11.61 3.92 -37.65
CA ASP A 346 12.92 3.38 -37.26
C ASP A 346 13.24 3.65 -35.77
N THR A 347 12.73 4.76 -35.23
CA THR A 347 12.87 5.08 -33.80
C THR A 347 12.00 4.19 -32.94
N LEU A 348 10.72 4.00 -33.31
CA LEU A 348 9.81 3.12 -32.61
C LEU A 348 10.30 1.67 -32.60
N LEU A 349 10.78 1.15 -33.74
CA LEU A 349 11.31 -0.21 -33.85
C LEU A 349 12.55 -0.42 -32.95
N ARG A 350 13.46 0.56 -32.88
CA ARG A 350 14.62 0.48 -31.97
C ARG A 350 14.20 0.42 -30.49
N GLU A 351 13.16 1.15 -30.10
CA GLU A 351 12.63 1.05 -28.73
C GLU A 351 11.99 -0.31 -28.46
N TYR A 352 11.27 -0.87 -29.43
CA TYR A 352 10.77 -2.24 -29.32
C TYR A 352 11.90 -3.26 -29.19
N ASP A 353 12.94 -3.17 -30.01
CA ASP A 353 14.10 -4.06 -29.93
C ASP A 353 14.77 -3.99 -28.54
N ARG A 354 14.88 -2.79 -27.97
CA ARG A 354 15.39 -2.59 -26.60
C ARG A 354 14.52 -3.30 -25.56
N LEU A 355 13.20 -3.12 -25.60
CA LEU A 355 12.28 -3.70 -24.62
C LEU A 355 12.12 -5.22 -24.78
N VAL A 356 12.08 -5.72 -26.01
CA VAL A 356 11.98 -7.15 -26.30
C VAL A 356 13.24 -7.88 -25.85
N SER A 357 14.41 -7.27 -26.04
CA SER A 357 15.72 -7.84 -25.65
C SER A 357 15.99 -7.79 -24.14
N ASP A 358 15.20 -7.03 -23.36
CA ASP A 358 15.36 -6.94 -21.90
C ASP A 358 14.78 -8.17 -21.19
N THR A 359 15.63 -9.17 -20.97
CA THR A 359 15.27 -10.41 -20.28
C THR A 359 15.07 -10.24 -18.77
N SER A 360 15.51 -9.12 -18.17
CA SER A 360 15.33 -8.85 -16.74
C SER A 360 13.88 -8.45 -16.41
N ARG A 361 13.14 -7.90 -17.38
CA ARG A 361 11.75 -7.45 -17.23
C ARG A 361 10.79 -8.21 -18.14
N ARG A 362 10.59 -9.49 -17.80
CA ARG A 362 9.79 -10.43 -18.60
C ARG A 362 8.38 -9.91 -18.94
N ASN A 363 7.67 -9.29 -18.00
CA ASN A 363 6.31 -8.75 -18.25
C ASN A 363 6.34 -7.65 -19.31
N THR A 364 7.19 -6.64 -19.14
CA THR A 364 7.39 -5.56 -20.11
C THR A 364 7.79 -6.09 -21.49
N SER A 365 8.71 -7.06 -21.54
CA SER A 365 9.13 -7.71 -22.78
C SER A 365 7.98 -8.47 -23.45
N LEU A 366 7.15 -9.20 -22.70
CA LEU A 366 5.96 -9.88 -23.23
C LEU A 366 4.95 -8.90 -23.83
N GLU A 367 4.67 -7.80 -23.15
CA GLU A 367 3.78 -6.75 -23.66
C GLU A 367 4.34 -6.09 -24.94
N ALA A 368 5.65 -5.79 -24.94
CA ALA A 368 6.34 -5.23 -26.10
C ALA A 368 6.33 -6.19 -27.30
N ARG A 369 6.58 -7.49 -27.08
CA ARG A 369 6.49 -8.53 -28.11
C ARG A 369 5.09 -8.57 -28.72
N ALA A 370 4.04 -8.55 -27.89
CA ALA A 370 2.67 -8.57 -28.38
C ALA A 370 2.32 -7.31 -29.19
N ASN A 371 2.69 -6.11 -28.71
CA ASN A 371 2.35 -4.87 -29.41
C ASN A 371 3.15 -4.68 -30.70
N LEU A 372 4.41 -5.14 -30.73
CA LEU A 372 5.24 -5.17 -31.94
C LEU A 372 4.59 -5.98 -33.07
N ILE A 373 3.83 -7.04 -32.76
CA ILE A 373 3.08 -7.77 -33.79
C ILE A 373 2.11 -6.84 -34.52
N PHE A 374 1.41 -5.96 -33.82
CA PHE A 374 0.51 -5.02 -34.47
C PHE A 374 1.26 -4.01 -35.33
N VAL A 375 2.41 -3.50 -34.88
CA VAL A 375 3.28 -2.67 -35.73
C VAL A 375 3.72 -3.42 -37.00
N ARG A 376 4.14 -4.68 -36.86
CA ARG A 376 4.56 -5.53 -37.98
C ARG A 376 3.42 -5.85 -38.94
N LEU A 377 2.18 -5.95 -38.48
CA LEU A 377 1.00 -6.11 -39.36
C LEU A 377 0.80 -4.91 -40.32
N PHE A 378 1.21 -3.70 -39.94
CA PHE A 378 1.19 -2.53 -40.84
C PHE A 378 2.35 -2.52 -41.85
N LEU A 379 3.48 -3.15 -41.52
CA LEU A 379 4.73 -3.10 -42.30
C LEU A 379 4.94 -4.31 -43.20
N GLU A 380 4.53 -5.49 -42.75
CA GLU A 380 4.76 -6.77 -43.41
C GLU A 380 3.53 -7.25 -44.18
N LYS A 381 3.76 -8.07 -45.23
CA LYS A 381 2.68 -8.64 -46.04
C LYS A 381 2.16 -9.99 -45.54
N ASN A 382 2.90 -10.71 -44.70
CA ASN A 382 2.55 -12.06 -44.27
C ASN A 382 1.99 -12.05 -42.83
N SER A 383 0.67 -11.90 -42.73
CA SER A 383 -0.05 -11.84 -41.45
C SER A 383 -0.20 -13.18 -40.73
N GLY A 384 -0.24 -14.31 -41.44
CA GLY A 384 -0.50 -15.63 -40.84
C GLY A 384 0.55 -16.05 -39.81
N LYS A 385 1.85 -15.88 -40.13
CA LYS A 385 2.94 -16.19 -39.19
C LYS A 385 2.90 -15.28 -37.95
N LEU A 386 2.52 -14.01 -38.13
CA LEU A 386 2.40 -13.03 -37.04
C LEU A 386 1.28 -13.41 -36.06
N PHE A 387 0.15 -13.93 -36.55
CA PHE A 387 -0.94 -14.40 -35.69
C PHE A 387 -0.55 -15.65 -34.88
N GLN A 388 0.21 -16.57 -35.47
CA GLN A 388 0.77 -17.72 -34.73
C GLN A 388 1.73 -17.28 -33.62
N GLU A 389 2.59 -16.30 -33.92
CA GLU A 389 3.53 -15.71 -32.95
C GLU A 389 2.77 -15.05 -31.80
N LEU A 390 1.73 -14.26 -32.10
CA LEU A 390 0.87 -13.66 -31.09
C LEU A 390 0.15 -14.69 -30.23
N GLY A 391 -0.36 -15.78 -30.83
CA GLY A 391 -0.95 -16.91 -30.10
C GLY A 391 0.02 -17.53 -29.09
N THR A 392 1.29 -17.66 -29.46
CA THR A 392 2.34 -18.17 -28.54
C THR A 392 2.59 -17.20 -27.38
N ILE A 393 2.65 -15.89 -27.67
CA ILE A 393 2.83 -14.85 -26.64
C ILE A 393 1.67 -14.84 -25.64
N ILE A 394 0.43 -14.96 -26.13
CA ILE A 394 -0.79 -15.01 -25.31
C ILE A 394 -0.76 -16.21 -24.34
N GLU A 395 -0.28 -17.37 -24.80
CA GLU A 395 -0.10 -18.55 -23.95
C GLU A 395 0.95 -18.32 -22.87
N GLU A 396 2.10 -17.72 -23.21
CA GLU A 396 3.14 -17.36 -22.24
C GLU A 396 2.64 -16.33 -21.21
N ALA A 397 1.75 -15.42 -21.61
CA ALA A 397 1.27 -14.31 -20.79
C ALA A 397 0.12 -14.67 -19.82
N LYS A 398 -0.39 -15.91 -19.84
CA LYS A 398 -1.57 -16.33 -19.04
C LYS A 398 -1.46 -16.03 -17.54
N HIS A 399 -0.25 -16.04 -17.00
CA HIS A 399 0.03 -15.81 -15.58
C HIS A 399 0.57 -14.41 -15.27
N SER A 400 0.56 -13.49 -16.24
CA SER A 400 1.01 -12.11 -16.04
C SER A 400 -0.13 -11.24 -15.49
N LEU A 401 0.16 -10.49 -14.42
CA LEU A 401 -0.78 -9.54 -13.83
C LEU A 401 -1.01 -8.32 -14.73
N ASP A 402 0.02 -7.87 -15.44
CA ASP A 402 0.00 -6.59 -16.14
C ASP A 402 -0.34 -6.71 -17.64
N PHE A 403 -0.24 -7.90 -18.22
CA PHE A 403 -0.56 -8.12 -19.64
C PHE A 403 -2.06 -7.95 -19.91
N SER A 404 -2.42 -6.96 -20.73
CA SER A 404 -3.82 -6.65 -21.06
C SER A 404 -4.39 -7.54 -22.16
N PHE A 405 -5.00 -8.67 -21.78
CA PHE A 405 -5.76 -9.51 -22.70
C PHE A 405 -6.92 -8.74 -23.34
N THR A 406 -7.58 -7.87 -22.58
CA THR A 406 -8.70 -7.06 -23.11
C THR A 406 -8.28 -6.09 -24.22
N THR A 407 -7.04 -5.59 -24.18
CA THR A 407 -6.50 -4.75 -25.28
C THR A 407 -6.31 -5.59 -26.53
N ILE A 408 -5.69 -6.76 -26.40
CA ILE A 408 -5.47 -7.69 -27.51
C ILE A 408 -6.80 -8.15 -28.13
N GLU A 409 -7.79 -8.52 -27.31
CA GLU A 409 -9.14 -8.87 -27.75
C GLU A 409 -9.77 -7.76 -28.60
N LYS A 410 -9.70 -6.50 -28.13
CA LYS A 410 -10.23 -5.34 -28.86
C LYS A 410 -9.50 -5.10 -30.18
N MET A 411 -8.17 -5.17 -30.18
CA MET A 411 -7.36 -4.97 -31.38
C MET A 411 -7.64 -6.07 -32.41
N ILE A 412 -7.65 -7.33 -31.99
CA ILE A 412 -7.95 -8.46 -32.87
C ILE A 412 -9.37 -8.36 -33.41
N SER A 413 -10.37 -8.14 -32.56
CA SER A 413 -11.77 -7.99 -33.00
C SER A 413 -11.93 -6.84 -34.01
N GLY A 414 -11.23 -5.73 -33.81
CA GLY A 414 -11.24 -4.59 -34.74
C GLY A 414 -10.62 -4.88 -36.11
N LEU A 415 -9.82 -5.95 -36.23
CA LEU A 415 -9.21 -6.40 -37.49
C LEU A 415 -10.03 -7.47 -38.22
N SER A 416 -11.11 -7.98 -37.64
CA SER A 416 -11.86 -9.14 -38.16
C SER A 416 -12.33 -8.97 -39.61
N ASP A 417 -12.81 -7.78 -39.97
CA ASP A 417 -13.31 -7.50 -41.32
C ASP A 417 -12.22 -7.58 -42.41
N PHE A 418 -10.94 -7.44 -42.03
CA PHE A 418 -9.81 -7.45 -42.96
C PHE A 418 -9.22 -8.85 -43.20
N PHE A 419 -9.54 -9.83 -42.34
CA PHE A 419 -8.89 -11.15 -42.32
C PHE A 419 -9.88 -12.32 -42.39
N LEU A 420 -11.00 -12.16 -43.11
CA LEU A 420 -12.09 -13.16 -43.21
C LEU A 420 -11.68 -14.53 -43.79
N GLU A 421 -10.59 -14.60 -44.57
CA GLU A 421 -10.11 -15.84 -45.21
C GLU A 421 -8.81 -16.38 -44.59
N ASN A 422 -8.40 -15.87 -43.41
CA ASN A 422 -7.14 -16.24 -42.78
C ASN A 422 -7.35 -17.28 -41.65
N SER A 423 -6.98 -18.54 -41.90
CA SER A 423 -7.16 -19.64 -40.94
C SER A 423 -6.42 -19.47 -39.61
N GLU A 424 -5.25 -18.82 -39.63
CA GLU A 424 -4.43 -18.55 -38.45
C GLU A 424 -5.08 -17.48 -37.57
N TYR A 425 -5.71 -16.47 -38.18
CA TYR A 425 -6.52 -15.48 -37.48
C TYR A 425 -7.71 -16.13 -36.78
N ASP A 426 -8.46 -16.99 -37.48
CA ASP A 426 -9.61 -17.70 -36.89
C ASP A 426 -9.19 -18.58 -35.70
N THR A 427 -8.05 -19.28 -35.83
CA THR A 427 -7.49 -20.10 -34.76
C THR A 427 -7.11 -19.25 -33.53
N LEU A 428 -6.49 -18.10 -33.75
CA LEU A 428 -6.16 -17.14 -32.69
C LEU A 428 -7.43 -16.60 -32.02
N TYR A 429 -8.43 -16.23 -32.82
CA TYR A 429 -9.70 -15.69 -32.35
C TYR A 429 -10.44 -16.69 -31.44
N GLU A 430 -10.54 -17.96 -31.86
CA GLU A 430 -11.12 -19.05 -31.05
C GLU A 430 -10.35 -19.29 -29.74
N SER A 431 -9.02 -19.15 -29.75
CA SER A 431 -8.22 -19.22 -28.52
C SER A 431 -8.54 -18.08 -27.56
N LEU A 432 -8.67 -16.84 -28.08
CA LEU A 432 -9.05 -15.67 -27.30
C LEU A 432 -10.45 -15.83 -26.67
N ILE A 433 -11.43 -16.38 -27.40
CA ILE A 433 -12.77 -16.67 -26.84
C ILE A 433 -12.65 -17.57 -25.60
N LYS A 434 -11.94 -18.69 -25.69
CA LYS A 434 -11.77 -19.64 -24.58
C LYS A 434 -11.09 -19.00 -23.36
N ILE A 435 -10.07 -18.17 -23.61
CA ILE A 435 -9.36 -17.44 -22.56
C ILE A 435 -10.33 -16.45 -21.88
N SER A 436 -11.09 -15.69 -22.67
CA SER A 436 -12.06 -14.71 -22.18
C SER A 436 -13.15 -15.35 -21.31
N GLU A 437 -13.72 -16.48 -21.76
CA GLU A 437 -14.73 -17.25 -21.01
C GLU A 437 -14.20 -17.72 -19.65
N SER A 438 -13.00 -18.31 -19.63
CA SER A 438 -12.36 -18.81 -18.41
C SER A 438 -12.10 -17.66 -17.42
N ARG A 439 -11.51 -16.56 -17.90
CA ARG A 439 -11.19 -15.39 -17.07
C ARG A 439 -12.44 -14.73 -16.51
N SER A 440 -13.47 -14.56 -17.31
CA SER A 440 -14.77 -14.02 -16.88
C SER A 440 -15.40 -14.87 -15.77
N LYS A 441 -15.38 -16.20 -15.92
CA LYS A 441 -15.87 -17.14 -14.90
C LYS A 441 -15.10 -17.01 -13.58
N GLU A 442 -13.78 -16.94 -13.64
CA GLU A 442 -12.94 -16.79 -12.44
C GLU A 442 -13.18 -15.47 -11.72
N ILE A 443 -13.21 -14.35 -12.46
CA ILE A 443 -13.43 -13.01 -11.91
C ILE A 443 -14.82 -12.91 -11.27
N ASN A 444 -15.86 -13.43 -11.93
CA ASN A 444 -17.22 -13.39 -11.37
C ASN A 444 -17.32 -14.24 -10.08
N GLY A 445 -16.69 -15.40 -10.03
CA GLY A 445 -16.59 -16.19 -8.79
C GLY A 445 -15.83 -15.45 -7.68
N ALA A 446 -14.76 -14.74 -8.03
CA ALA A 446 -13.98 -13.95 -7.08
C ALA A 446 -14.75 -12.75 -6.50
N LYS A 447 -15.55 -12.06 -7.32
CA LYS A 447 -16.42 -10.95 -6.86
C LYS A 447 -17.37 -11.41 -5.75
N LEU A 448 -17.99 -12.59 -5.88
CA LEU A 448 -18.86 -13.15 -4.85
C LEU A 448 -18.11 -13.45 -3.54
N LEU A 449 -16.88 -13.94 -3.65
CA LEU A 449 -16.01 -14.20 -2.49
C LEU A 449 -15.63 -12.88 -1.78
N ILE A 450 -15.27 -11.83 -2.52
CA ILE A 450 -14.95 -10.52 -1.93
C ILE A 450 -16.15 -9.94 -1.19
N VAL A 451 -17.33 -9.92 -1.82
CA VAL A 451 -18.56 -9.41 -1.19
C VAL A 451 -18.82 -10.14 0.13
N ARG A 452 -18.68 -11.47 0.14
CA ARG A 452 -18.87 -12.26 1.36
C ARG A 452 -17.77 -11.99 2.39
N GLY A 453 -16.51 -11.93 2.00
CA GLY A 453 -15.39 -11.64 2.90
C GLY A 453 -15.49 -10.26 3.55
N LYS A 454 -15.85 -9.23 2.78
CA LYS A 454 -16.11 -7.87 3.29
C LYS A 454 -17.29 -7.79 4.24
N SER A 455 -18.28 -8.67 4.14
CA SER A 455 -19.36 -8.70 5.13
C SER A 455 -18.91 -9.22 6.51
N PHE A 456 -17.74 -9.87 6.58
CA PHE A 456 -17.24 -10.51 7.79
C PHE A 456 -16.00 -9.88 8.42
N TYR A 457 -15.18 -9.12 7.68
CA TYR A 457 -13.86 -8.67 8.19
C TYR A 457 -13.92 -7.90 9.52
N SER A 458 -15.06 -7.25 9.81
CA SER A 458 -15.25 -6.52 11.05
C SER A 458 -15.49 -7.43 12.26
N ALA A 459 -16.36 -8.44 12.11
CA ALA A 459 -16.91 -9.24 13.20
C ALA A 459 -16.46 -10.71 13.23
N LYS A 460 -16.03 -11.27 12.09
CA LYS A 460 -15.57 -12.66 11.93
C LYS A 460 -14.31 -12.70 11.05
N PRO A 461 -13.18 -12.19 11.56
CA PRO A 461 -11.96 -12.00 10.76
C PRO A 461 -11.40 -13.32 10.20
N TYR A 462 -11.52 -14.45 10.90
CA TYR A 462 -11.04 -15.74 10.40
C TYR A 462 -11.86 -16.21 9.20
N THR A 463 -13.19 -16.10 9.29
CA THR A 463 -14.10 -16.37 8.16
C THR A 463 -13.82 -15.43 6.98
N ALA A 464 -13.55 -14.15 7.23
CA ALA A 464 -13.19 -13.18 6.18
C ALA A 464 -11.91 -13.60 5.45
N ILE A 465 -10.87 -14.00 6.20
CA ILE A 465 -9.61 -14.51 5.67
C ILE A 465 -9.88 -15.70 4.72
N ARG A 466 -10.70 -16.68 5.11
CA ARG A 466 -11.03 -17.83 4.23
C ARG A 466 -11.66 -17.40 2.90
N TYR A 467 -12.63 -16.49 2.92
CA TYR A 467 -13.27 -16.02 1.68
C TYR A 467 -12.34 -15.21 0.79
N LEU A 468 -11.63 -14.22 1.35
CA LEU A 468 -10.76 -13.32 0.59
C LEU A 468 -9.53 -14.05 0.04
N GLY A 469 -8.95 -14.99 0.80
CA GLY A 469 -7.80 -15.78 0.32
C GLY A 469 -8.10 -16.58 -0.94
N ARG A 470 -9.34 -17.11 -1.05
CA ARG A 470 -9.79 -17.90 -2.20
C ARG A 470 -10.00 -17.06 -3.46
N SER A 471 -10.11 -15.73 -3.35
CA SER A 471 -10.28 -14.85 -4.51
C SER A 471 -8.97 -14.46 -5.18
N LEU A 472 -7.84 -14.50 -4.48
CA LEU A 472 -6.59 -13.86 -4.93
C LEU A 472 -6.12 -14.30 -6.33
N MET A 473 -5.90 -15.60 -6.54
CA MET A 473 -5.43 -16.12 -7.84
C MET A 473 -6.45 -15.98 -8.97
N ARG A 474 -7.74 -15.92 -8.64
CA ARG A 474 -8.80 -15.65 -9.61
C ARG A 474 -8.78 -14.19 -10.07
N LEU A 475 -8.21 -13.28 -9.27
CA LEU A 475 -8.14 -11.84 -9.53
C LEU A 475 -6.76 -11.38 -10.06
N TYR A 476 -5.75 -12.26 -10.08
CA TYR A 476 -4.39 -11.95 -10.53
C TYR A 476 -4.33 -11.78 -12.06
N LYS A 477 -4.91 -10.69 -12.52
CA LYS A 477 -5.22 -10.34 -13.92
C LYS A 477 -5.31 -8.83 -14.06
N SER A 478 -4.97 -8.29 -15.23
CA SER A 478 -4.95 -6.84 -15.47
C SER A 478 -6.35 -6.21 -15.31
N GLU A 479 -7.38 -6.86 -15.84
CA GLU A 479 -8.76 -6.36 -15.84
C GLU A 479 -9.46 -6.43 -14.47
N SER A 480 -8.92 -7.18 -13.51
CA SER A 480 -9.47 -7.28 -12.14
C SER A 480 -8.52 -6.72 -11.08
N LYS A 481 -7.48 -5.99 -11.47
CA LYS A 481 -6.45 -5.47 -10.55
C LYS A 481 -7.04 -4.61 -9.42
N LYS A 482 -8.05 -3.78 -9.70
CA LYS A 482 -8.75 -2.98 -8.67
C LYS A 482 -9.39 -3.86 -7.58
N LEU A 483 -10.00 -4.98 -7.98
CA LEU A 483 -10.59 -5.95 -7.04
C LEU A 483 -9.52 -6.74 -6.28
N LEU A 484 -8.38 -7.03 -6.92
CA LEU A 484 -7.24 -7.65 -6.25
C LEU A 484 -6.68 -6.76 -5.14
N ILE A 485 -6.42 -5.47 -5.45
CA ILE A 485 -5.96 -4.47 -4.47
C ILE A 485 -6.93 -4.41 -3.28
N GLU A 486 -8.24 -4.37 -3.55
CA GLU A 486 -9.26 -4.39 -2.51
C GLU A 486 -9.19 -5.67 -1.66
N ALA A 487 -9.11 -6.85 -2.27
CA ALA A 487 -9.04 -8.12 -1.55
C ALA A 487 -7.79 -8.23 -0.66
N LEU A 488 -6.63 -7.78 -1.16
CA LEU A 488 -5.38 -7.77 -0.41
C LEU A 488 -5.44 -6.81 0.79
N PHE A 489 -6.00 -5.62 0.62
CA PHE A 489 -6.19 -4.66 1.71
C PHE A 489 -7.04 -5.26 2.84
N TYR A 490 -8.22 -5.81 2.52
CA TYR A 490 -9.10 -6.39 3.55
C TYR A 490 -8.50 -7.64 4.20
N LEU A 491 -7.63 -8.39 3.52
CA LEU A 491 -6.84 -9.45 4.14
C LEU A 491 -5.84 -8.87 5.16
N GLY A 492 -5.09 -7.84 4.80
CA GLY A 492 -4.19 -7.14 5.72
C GLY A 492 -4.89 -6.64 6.98
N VAL A 493 -6.07 -6.03 6.82
CA VAL A 493 -6.92 -5.61 7.94
C VAL A 493 -7.36 -6.80 8.80
N SER A 494 -7.80 -7.90 8.17
CA SER A 494 -8.26 -9.09 8.89
C SER A 494 -7.14 -9.76 9.68
N PHE A 495 -5.92 -9.83 9.13
CA PHE A 495 -4.74 -10.33 9.83
C PHE A 495 -4.36 -9.47 11.04
N SER A 496 -4.37 -8.14 10.86
CA SER A 496 -4.08 -7.20 11.96
C SER A 496 -5.05 -7.39 13.13
N LYS A 497 -6.34 -7.59 12.83
CA LYS A 497 -7.38 -7.82 13.86
C LYS A 497 -7.16 -9.08 14.70
N ILE A 498 -6.56 -10.12 14.12
CA ILE A 498 -6.25 -11.37 14.83
C ILE A 498 -4.83 -11.39 15.41
N GLY A 499 -4.09 -10.27 15.33
CA GLY A 499 -2.76 -10.11 15.92
C GLY A 499 -1.63 -10.73 15.10
N LEU A 500 -1.83 -10.97 13.80
CA LEU A 500 -0.84 -11.51 12.87
C LEU A 500 -0.26 -10.38 12.01
N TYR A 501 0.61 -9.58 12.63
CA TYR A 501 1.09 -8.31 12.05
C TYR A 501 2.09 -8.49 10.91
N TRP A 502 2.85 -9.58 10.84
CA TRP A 502 3.79 -9.80 9.73
C TRP A 502 3.06 -10.24 8.46
N ALA A 503 2.03 -11.07 8.58
CA ALA A 503 1.12 -11.36 7.47
C ALA A 503 0.42 -10.07 7.01
N ALA A 504 -0.07 -9.25 7.94
CA ALA A 504 -0.64 -7.96 7.59
C ALA A 504 0.36 -7.06 6.84
N TYR A 505 1.60 -6.95 7.35
CA TYR A 505 2.67 -6.19 6.72
C TYR A 505 2.92 -6.62 5.28
N GLY A 506 3.10 -7.93 5.03
CA GLY A 506 3.34 -8.45 3.67
C GLY A 506 2.20 -8.08 2.71
N TYR A 507 0.95 -8.20 3.17
CA TYR A 507 -0.23 -7.86 2.37
C TYR A 507 -0.37 -6.37 2.10
N PHE A 508 -0.16 -5.51 3.10
CA PHE A 508 -0.20 -4.06 2.91
C PHE A 508 0.92 -3.58 1.99
N ALA A 509 2.15 -4.11 2.15
CA ALA A 509 3.29 -3.76 1.30
C ALA A 509 3.02 -4.14 -0.16
N ASN A 510 2.56 -5.36 -0.42
CA ASN A 510 2.21 -5.80 -1.77
C ASN A 510 1.02 -5.02 -2.36
N THR A 511 0.01 -4.70 -1.55
CA THR A 511 -1.14 -3.89 -1.98
C THR A 511 -0.68 -2.49 -2.41
N LEU A 512 0.15 -1.85 -1.59
CA LEU A 512 0.71 -0.53 -1.84
C LEU A 512 1.55 -0.54 -3.12
N PHE A 513 2.42 -1.55 -3.27
CA PHE A 513 3.25 -1.73 -4.47
C PHE A 513 2.42 -1.86 -5.74
N ILE A 514 1.45 -2.77 -5.76
CA ILE A 514 0.59 -2.99 -6.94
C ILE A 514 -0.20 -1.72 -7.28
N ALA A 515 -0.69 -0.99 -6.27
CA ALA A 515 -1.40 0.27 -6.46
C ALA A 515 -0.48 1.38 -7.00
N PHE A 516 0.76 1.49 -6.51
CA PHE A 516 1.74 2.44 -7.05
C PHE A 516 2.14 2.09 -8.48
N ILE A 517 2.37 0.81 -8.79
CA ILE A 517 2.64 0.37 -10.16
C ILE A 517 1.47 0.71 -11.08
N ASP A 518 0.22 0.53 -10.64
CA ASP A 518 -0.96 0.89 -11.44
C ASP A 518 -1.03 2.40 -11.71
N TYR A 519 -0.68 3.23 -10.72
CA TYR A 519 -0.54 4.68 -10.91
C TYR A 519 0.61 5.04 -11.85
N MET A 520 1.81 4.50 -11.62
CA MET A 520 2.98 4.79 -12.45
C MET A 520 2.79 4.33 -13.90
N LYS A 521 2.05 3.24 -14.10
CA LYS A 521 1.76 2.68 -15.42
C LYS A 521 0.64 3.44 -16.14
N PHE A 522 -0.48 3.69 -15.46
CA PHE A 522 -1.72 4.15 -16.10
C PHE A 522 -2.30 5.47 -15.56
N GLY A 523 -1.73 6.04 -14.49
CA GLY A 523 -2.30 7.19 -13.78
C GLY A 523 -3.46 6.83 -12.84
N ASN A 524 -3.78 5.55 -12.69
CA ASN A 524 -4.88 5.10 -11.82
C ASN A 524 -4.51 5.21 -10.34
N VAL A 525 -5.20 6.08 -9.60
CA VAL A 525 -5.01 6.21 -8.15
C VAL A 525 -5.97 5.28 -7.39
N SER A 526 -5.43 4.54 -6.41
CA SER A 526 -6.22 3.71 -5.49
C SER A 526 -6.44 4.41 -4.15
N PRO A 527 -7.67 4.43 -3.60
CA PRO A 527 -7.92 5.00 -2.28
C PRO A 527 -7.26 4.20 -1.14
N PHE A 528 -6.91 2.92 -1.39
CA PHE A 528 -6.30 2.05 -0.38
C PHE A 528 -4.83 2.40 -0.07
N LEU A 529 -4.20 3.30 -0.84
CA LEU A 529 -2.81 3.72 -0.64
C LEU A 529 -2.57 4.27 0.78
N ILE A 530 -3.44 5.19 1.23
CA ILE A 530 -3.36 5.81 2.56
C ILE A 530 -3.44 4.75 3.66
N GLY A 531 -4.46 3.89 3.60
CA GLY A 531 -4.67 2.86 4.62
C GLY A 531 -3.53 1.84 4.68
N CYS A 532 -2.94 1.46 3.55
CA CYS A 532 -1.78 0.56 3.53
C CYS A 532 -0.55 1.21 4.19
N ALA A 533 -0.20 2.43 3.76
CA ALA A 533 0.98 3.12 4.27
C ALA A 533 0.86 3.45 5.77
N ASP A 534 -0.35 3.77 6.26
CA ASP A 534 -0.59 3.98 7.68
C ASP A 534 -0.38 2.72 8.52
N ASN A 535 -0.89 1.57 8.07
CA ASN A 535 -0.67 0.31 8.77
C ASN A 535 0.81 -0.08 8.76
N LEU A 536 1.52 0.12 7.63
CA LEU A 536 2.95 -0.20 7.52
C LEU A 536 3.82 0.64 8.45
N ARG A 537 3.62 1.97 8.51
CA ARG A 537 4.38 2.84 9.43
C ARG A 537 4.18 2.44 10.89
N ARG A 538 2.97 2.01 11.27
CA ARG A 538 2.65 1.56 12.64
C ARG A 538 3.26 0.21 12.99
N ILE A 539 3.20 -0.78 12.09
CA ILE A 539 3.78 -2.12 12.33
C ILE A 539 5.31 -2.04 12.51
N GLU A 540 5.99 -1.24 11.69
CA GLU A 540 7.44 -1.02 11.83
C GLU A 540 7.78 -0.29 13.12
N LEU A 541 6.96 0.70 13.51
CA LEU A 541 7.12 1.42 14.77
C LEU A 541 7.00 0.48 15.98
N GLN A 542 6.01 -0.42 15.98
CA GLN A 542 5.84 -1.44 17.03
C GLN A 542 7.08 -2.34 17.18
N SER A 543 7.82 -2.53 16.09
CA SER A 543 9.05 -3.34 16.07
C SER A 543 10.32 -2.56 16.44
N GLY A 544 10.25 -1.24 16.65
CA GLY A 544 11.41 -0.38 16.95
C GLY A 544 12.22 0.02 15.72
N LEU A 545 11.73 -0.27 14.50
CA LEU A 545 12.37 0.06 13.23
C LEU A 545 11.97 1.49 12.79
N ILE A 546 12.43 2.48 13.55
CA ILE A 546 12.06 3.89 13.37
C ILE A 546 12.38 4.39 11.95
N SER A 547 13.55 4.02 11.40
CA SER A 547 13.93 4.46 10.05
C SER A 547 12.96 3.98 8.97
N ASN A 548 12.54 2.71 9.02
CA ASN A 548 11.53 2.15 8.12
C ASN A 548 10.16 2.78 8.35
N SER A 549 9.77 3.02 9.61
CA SER A 549 8.51 3.68 9.95
C SER A 549 8.42 5.09 9.33
N LEU A 550 9.50 5.87 9.40
CA LEU A 550 9.58 7.19 8.77
C LEU A 550 9.52 7.11 7.23
N GLU A 551 10.08 6.07 6.61
CA GLU A 551 9.96 5.87 5.15
C GLU A 551 8.51 5.61 4.74
N TRP A 552 7.82 4.76 5.49
CA TRP A 552 6.39 4.54 5.27
C TRP A 552 5.57 5.81 5.53
N ASN A 553 5.99 6.68 6.45
CA ASN A 553 5.37 7.99 6.65
C ASN A 553 5.57 8.92 5.44
N ASN A 554 6.73 8.88 4.79
CA ASN A 554 6.95 9.61 3.54
C ASN A 554 6.04 9.08 2.42
N LEU A 555 5.97 7.75 2.24
CA LEU A 555 5.07 7.12 1.28
C LEU A 555 3.59 7.36 1.61
N TYR A 556 3.23 7.49 2.90
CA TYR A 556 1.89 7.87 3.34
C TYR A 556 1.54 9.29 2.89
N ASN A 557 2.46 10.26 3.02
CA ASN A 557 2.25 11.62 2.55
C ASN A 557 2.14 11.70 1.02
N ILE A 558 2.97 10.95 0.28
CA ILE A 558 2.84 10.81 -1.17
C ILE A 558 1.47 10.21 -1.52
N SER A 559 1.04 9.17 -0.80
CA SER A 559 -0.26 8.54 -0.97
C SER A 559 -1.42 9.51 -0.74
N LYS A 560 -1.35 10.37 0.29
CA LYS A 560 -2.33 11.43 0.53
C LYS A 560 -2.40 12.40 -0.65
N ALA A 561 -1.26 12.87 -1.16
CA ALA A 561 -1.21 13.79 -2.29
C ALA A 561 -1.81 13.19 -3.57
N LEU A 562 -1.53 11.92 -3.85
CA LEU A 562 -2.11 11.19 -4.99
C LEU A 562 -3.62 10.97 -4.83
N VAL A 563 -4.07 10.51 -3.66
CA VAL A 563 -5.49 10.28 -3.39
C VAL A 563 -6.28 11.60 -3.44
N GLN A 564 -5.70 12.69 -2.94
CA GLN A 564 -6.27 14.03 -3.10
C GLN A 564 -6.36 14.44 -4.57
N SER A 565 -5.35 14.16 -5.39
CA SER A 565 -5.38 14.52 -6.82
C SER A 565 -6.54 13.84 -7.55
N ALA A 566 -6.88 12.61 -7.17
CA ALA A 566 -8.04 11.88 -7.67
C ALA A 566 -9.40 12.36 -7.12
N GLY A 567 -9.43 13.44 -6.34
CA GLY A 567 -10.66 14.09 -5.86
C GLY A 567 -11.25 13.50 -4.58
N PHE A 568 -10.51 12.65 -3.86
CA PHE A 568 -10.93 12.17 -2.55
C PHE A 568 -10.68 13.23 -1.46
N ASN A 569 -11.57 13.26 -0.47
CA ASN A 569 -11.43 14.17 0.66
C ASN A 569 -10.34 13.65 1.62
N ILE A 570 -9.18 14.31 1.64
CA ILE A 570 -8.10 14.00 2.58
C ILE A 570 -8.20 14.79 3.90
N THR A 571 -9.14 15.73 4.01
CA THR A 571 -9.44 16.45 5.27
C THR A 571 -10.54 15.74 6.05
N ASP A 572 -10.68 14.43 5.85
CA ASP A 572 -11.57 13.59 6.65
C ASP A 572 -11.03 13.56 8.09
N PRO A 573 -11.86 13.82 9.12
CA PRO A 573 -11.42 13.75 10.52
C PRO A 573 -10.74 12.43 10.89
N GLU A 574 -11.12 11.31 10.27
CA GLU A 574 -10.47 10.02 10.52
C GLU A 574 -9.00 10.00 10.05
N ILE A 575 -8.68 10.70 8.95
CA ILE A 575 -7.32 10.82 8.43
C ILE A 575 -6.49 11.75 9.33
N GLU A 576 -7.06 12.87 9.77
CA GLU A 576 -6.40 13.79 10.70
C GLU A 576 -6.10 13.11 12.05
N GLU A 577 -7.06 12.38 12.60
CA GLU A 577 -6.88 11.58 13.81
C GLU A 577 -5.76 10.53 13.62
N THR A 578 -5.69 9.92 12.44
CA THR A 578 -4.67 8.94 12.09
C THR A 578 -3.26 9.57 12.09
N ASP A 579 -3.11 10.80 11.61
CA ASP A 579 -1.84 11.54 11.63
C ASP A 579 -1.42 11.94 13.04
N GLN A 580 -2.36 12.48 13.83
CA GLN A 580 -2.13 12.82 15.24
C GLN A 580 -1.77 11.58 16.07
N LEU A 581 -2.43 10.45 15.81
CA LEU A 581 -2.17 9.20 16.50
C LEU A 581 -0.77 8.66 16.19
N TYR A 582 -0.32 8.72 14.93
CA TYR A 582 1.03 8.29 14.57
C TYR A 582 2.11 9.15 15.23
N ASP A 583 1.97 10.48 15.19
CA ASP A 583 2.89 11.41 15.86
C ASP A 583 2.88 11.21 17.39
N GLY A 584 1.70 11.00 17.97
CA GLY A 584 1.54 10.66 19.38
C GLY A 584 2.22 9.35 19.77
N LEU A 585 2.11 8.29 18.95
CA LEU A 585 2.72 6.97 19.20
C LEU A 585 4.26 7.02 19.19
N LEU A 586 4.85 7.78 18.26
CA LEU A 586 6.29 8.04 18.25
C LEU A 586 6.72 8.76 19.53
N GLY A 587 5.94 9.73 20.00
CA GLY A 587 6.18 10.37 21.30
C GLY A 587 6.12 9.39 22.47
N VAL A 588 5.13 8.47 22.52
CA VAL A 588 5.08 7.41 23.55
C VAL A 588 6.36 6.56 23.51
N LEU A 589 6.84 6.20 22.31
CA LEU A 589 8.09 5.46 22.15
C LEU A 589 9.26 6.24 22.77
N PHE A 590 9.46 7.51 22.38
CA PHE A 590 10.57 8.31 22.86
C PHE A 590 10.55 8.54 24.38
N LEU A 591 9.37 8.84 24.95
CA LEU A 591 9.18 9.05 26.39
C LEU A 591 9.47 7.82 27.26
N ASN A 592 9.55 6.63 26.66
CA ASN A 592 9.81 5.37 27.36
C ASN A 592 11.19 4.77 27.04
N LEU A 593 12.02 5.43 26.23
CA LEU A 593 13.37 4.96 25.91
C LEU A 593 14.29 4.95 27.14
N GLU A 594 15.24 4.01 27.12
CA GLU A 594 16.35 4.03 28.06
C GLU A 594 17.41 5.06 27.64
N HIS A 595 18.19 5.54 28.61
CA HIS A 595 19.13 6.65 28.40
C HIS A 595 20.22 6.34 27.36
N ASN A 596 20.63 5.08 27.23
CA ASN A 596 21.56 4.60 26.20
C ASN A 596 20.99 4.69 24.78
N GLU A 597 19.70 4.41 24.60
CA GLU A 597 19.02 4.46 23.30
C GLU A 597 18.85 5.91 22.81
N LEU A 598 18.68 6.88 23.72
CA LEU A 598 18.55 8.30 23.38
C LEU A 598 19.77 8.86 22.62
N TYR A 599 20.98 8.38 22.92
CA TYR A 599 22.19 8.81 22.22
C TYR A 599 22.16 8.51 20.71
N LYS A 600 21.40 7.52 20.28
CA LYS A 600 21.23 7.18 18.86
C LYS A 600 20.38 8.22 18.11
N LEU A 601 19.63 9.06 18.83
CA LEU A 601 18.57 9.92 18.30
C LEU A 601 18.86 11.43 18.43
N ILE A 602 20.03 11.81 18.93
CA ILE A 602 20.42 13.20 19.27
C ILE A 602 20.32 14.22 18.11
N LYS A 603 20.31 13.77 16.85
CA LYS A 603 20.20 14.62 15.65
C LYS A 603 18.84 14.49 14.95
N LEU A 604 17.95 13.66 15.49
CA LEU A 604 16.64 13.41 14.90
C LEU A 604 15.59 14.52 15.16
N PRO A 605 15.59 15.29 16.27
CA PRO A 605 14.51 16.23 16.58
C PRO A 605 14.14 17.20 15.45
N ASP A 606 15.12 17.94 14.91
CA ASP A 606 14.87 18.92 13.85
C ASP A 606 14.32 18.27 12.57
N ASN A 607 14.63 16.99 12.34
CA ASN A 607 14.14 16.24 11.19
C ASN A 607 12.69 15.80 11.39
N LEU A 608 12.28 15.47 12.63
CA LEU A 608 10.89 15.20 12.96
C LEU A 608 10.02 16.44 12.73
N ASP A 609 10.50 17.63 13.13
CA ASP A 609 9.79 18.89 12.86
C ASP A 609 9.59 19.13 11.35
N ARG A 610 10.63 18.90 10.55
CA ARG A 610 10.55 19.04 9.07
C ARG A 610 9.56 18.06 8.43
N LEU A 611 9.39 16.89 9.04
CA LEU A 611 8.41 15.89 8.60
C LEU A 611 6.99 16.17 9.12
N GLY A 612 6.78 17.27 9.86
CA GLY A 612 5.50 17.63 10.46
C GLY A 612 5.14 16.79 11.69
N LEU A 613 6.12 16.14 12.31
CA LEU A 613 5.97 15.29 13.51
C LEU A 613 6.34 16.09 14.77
N ALA A 614 5.59 17.16 15.01
CA ALA A 614 5.90 18.14 16.05
C ALA A 614 5.81 17.55 17.45
N MET A 615 4.82 16.67 17.71
CA MET A 615 4.68 16.02 19.02
C MET A 615 5.86 15.08 19.28
N SER A 616 6.23 14.27 18.30
CA SER A 616 7.40 13.39 18.37
C SER A 616 8.69 14.15 18.64
N ALA A 617 8.91 15.27 17.93
CA ALA A 617 10.09 16.12 18.10
C ALA A 617 10.16 16.67 19.54
N LEU A 618 9.03 17.16 20.03
CA LEU A 618 8.86 17.69 21.38
C LEU A 618 9.11 16.63 22.46
N ALA A 619 8.56 15.43 22.31
CA ALA A 619 8.78 14.31 23.24
C ALA A 619 10.25 13.92 23.30
N LEU A 620 10.91 13.80 22.14
CA LEU A 620 12.32 13.46 22.07
C LEU A 620 13.21 14.56 22.66
N ARG A 621 12.94 15.84 22.35
CA ARG A 621 13.66 16.97 22.96
C ARG A 621 13.50 16.97 24.49
N TYR A 622 12.29 16.71 25.00
CA TYR A 622 12.01 16.65 26.42
C TYR A 622 12.82 15.56 27.14
N GLU A 623 12.89 14.35 26.58
CA GLU A 623 13.70 13.24 27.13
C GLU A 623 15.21 13.49 27.01
N LEU A 624 15.65 14.23 25.99
CA LEU A 624 17.03 14.73 25.89
C LEU A 624 17.33 15.87 26.88
N GLY A 625 16.31 16.38 27.60
CA GLY A 625 16.44 17.41 28.63
C GLY A 625 16.17 18.84 28.16
N TYR A 626 15.68 19.04 26.93
CA TYR A 626 15.35 20.33 26.37
C TYR A 626 13.83 20.57 26.41
N VAL A 627 13.40 21.65 27.07
CA VAL A 627 11.98 22.05 27.13
C VAL A 627 11.70 23.10 26.07
N ASP A 628 10.63 22.91 25.31
CA ASP A 628 10.16 23.91 24.36
C ASP A 628 9.57 25.13 25.10
N GLN A 629 9.98 26.33 24.69
CA GLN A 629 9.51 27.57 25.32
C GLN A 629 8.00 27.77 25.14
N GLU A 630 7.42 27.32 24.02
CA GLU A 630 5.98 27.45 23.78
C GLU A 630 5.17 26.57 24.73
N LEU A 631 5.60 25.33 24.97
CA LEU A 631 5.00 24.46 25.98
C LEU A 631 5.09 25.05 27.39
N SER A 632 6.26 25.59 27.75
CA SER A 632 6.46 26.22 29.06
C SER A 632 5.53 27.43 29.23
N ASN A 633 5.25 28.17 28.15
CA ASN A 633 4.30 29.27 28.15
C ASN A 633 2.82 28.82 28.23
N ILE A 634 2.46 27.68 27.63
CA ILE A 634 1.10 27.12 27.64
C ILE A 634 0.74 26.57 29.03
N TYR A 635 1.63 25.77 29.63
CA TYR A 635 1.36 25.10 30.91
C TYR A 635 1.76 25.94 32.13
N GLY A 636 2.62 26.96 31.96
CA GLY A 636 2.92 28.01 32.96
C GLY A 636 3.67 27.57 34.22
N ASP A 637 3.61 26.28 34.58
CA ASP A 637 4.24 25.65 35.74
C ASP A 637 4.86 24.29 35.34
N GLU A 638 6.02 23.96 35.92
CA GLU A 638 6.75 22.71 35.63
C GLU A 638 5.92 21.46 36.03
N GLU A 639 5.10 21.57 37.08
CA GLU A 639 4.29 20.45 37.59
C GLU A 639 3.18 20.02 36.60
N GLN A 640 2.55 20.98 35.92
CA GLN A 640 1.49 20.69 34.92
C GLN A 640 2.07 20.08 33.64
N LEU A 641 3.25 20.55 33.23
CA LEU A 641 3.97 19.96 32.10
C LEU A 641 4.40 18.52 32.42
N GLU A 642 4.89 18.27 33.64
CA GLU A 642 5.27 16.93 34.07
C GLU A 642 4.06 15.98 34.13
N ASP A 643 2.90 16.43 34.62
CA ASP A 643 1.65 15.66 34.60
C ASP A 643 1.20 15.31 33.17
N PHE A 644 1.25 16.27 32.24
CA PHE A 644 0.94 16.02 30.83
C PHE A 644 1.87 14.97 30.20
N ILE A 645 3.19 15.12 30.39
CA ILE A 645 4.18 14.17 29.86
C ILE A 645 4.01 12.79 30.50
N SER A 646 3.75 12.71 31.81
CA SER A 646 3.50 11.42 32.47
C SER A 646 2.28 10.71 31.90
N LYS A 647 1.16 11.44 31.71
CA LYS A 647 -0.06 10.88 31.09
C LYS A 647 0.16 10.41 29.67
N TRP A 648 1.01 11.09 28.90
CA TRP A 648 1.36 10.67 27.55
C TRP A 648 2.29 9.45 27.57
N ARG A 649 3.31 9.44 28.42
CA ARG A 649 4.22 8.30 28.61
C ARG A 649 3.45 7.02 28.98
N ASP A 650 2.41 7.15 29.81
CA ASP A 650 1.62 6.04 30.33
C ASP A 650 0.41 5.64 29.47
N GLN A 651 0.31 6.11 28.22
CA GLN A 651 -0.74 5.67 27.31
C GLN A 651 -0.71 4.14 27.09
N PRO A 652 -1.87 3.46 26.96
CA PRO A 652 -1.96 2.00 26.78
C PRO A 652 -1.15 1.45 25.60
N ALA A 653 -0.87 2.29 24.60
CA ALA A 653 -0.05 1.92 23.46
C ALA A 653 1.36 1.42 23.84
N LYS A 654 1.87 1.80 25.03
CA LYS A 654 3.19 1.38 25.52
C LYS A 654 3.35 -0.14 25.60
N ASP A 655 2.26 -0.88 25.85
CA ASP A 655 2.30 -2.34 26.01
C ASP A 655 2.56 -3.09 24.68
N TYR A 656 2.44 -2.38 23.55
CA TYR A 656 2.59 -2.93 22.20
C TYR A 656 3.85 -2.44 21.48
N LEU A 657 4.60 -1.50 22.06
CA LEU A 657 5.80 -0.91 21.45
C LEU A 657 7.09 -1.60 21.90
N SER A 658 8.09 -1.61 21.03
CA SER A 658 9.47 -1.96 21.36
C SER A 658 10.25 -0.71 21.72
N PHE A 659 10.88 -0.69 22.91
CA PHE A 659 11.71 0.42 23.39
C PHE A 659 13.21 0.22 23.09
N SER A 660 13.53 -0.63 22.12
CA SER A 660 14.89 -0.78 21.58
C SER A 660 14.93 -0.16 20.19
N VAL A 661 15.80 0.83 19.99
CA VAL A 661 15.91 1.60 18.75
C VAL A 661 16.99 0.97 17.87
N ILE A 662 16.66 0.79 16.60
CA ILE A 662 17.60 0.35 15.58
C ILE A 662 18.05 1.57 14.80
N SER A 663 19.31 1.95 14.98
CA SER A 663 19.91 3.13 14.36
C SER A 663 20.57 2.86 13.01
N GLY A 664 20.85 1.59 12.70
CA GLY A 664 21.59 1.18 11.49
C GLY A 664 23.05 0.84 11.77
N THR A 665 23.50 0.97 13.02
CA THR A 665 24.87 0.61 13.45
C THR A 665 24.94 -0.74 14.15
N GLU A 666 23.78 -1.31 14.46
CA GLU A 666 23.65 -2.61 15.08
C GLU A 666 23.99 -3.73 14.08
N GLU A 667 24.61 -4.81 14.55
CA GLU A 667 24.88 -5.99 13.69
C GLU A 667 23.63 -6.84 13.45
N ILE A 668 22.70 -6.84 14.42
CA ILE A 668 21.51 -7.69 14.42
C ILE A 668 20.23 -6.91 14.76
N VAL A 669 19.13 -7.33 14.16
CA VAL A 669 17.76 -6.96 14.53
C VAL A 669 17.00 -8.17 15.04
N LYS A 670 16.17 -7.97 16.07
CA LYS A 670 15.34 -9.01 16.67
C LYS A 670 13.89 -8.82 16.28
N LEU A 671 13.31 -9.81 15.62
CA LEU A 671 11.89 -9.85 15.28
C LEU A 671 11.19 -10.99 16.03
N LYS A 672 9.90 -10.85 16.30
CA LYS A 672 9.11 -11.86 17.00
C LYS A 672 7.71 -11.99 16.43
N SER A 673 7.16 -13.21 16.49
CA SER A 673 5.76 -13.50 16.19
C SER A 673 5.23 -14.54 17.18
N LYS A 674 3.93 -14.53 17.44
CA LYS A 674 3.27 -15.49 18.34
C LYS A 674 2.14 -16.20 17.61
N ILE A 675 2.30 -17.51 17.40
CA ILE A 675 1.38 -18.32 16.59
C ILE A 675 0.93 -19.54 17.39
N LEU A 676 -0.37 -19.66 17.68
CA LEU A 676 -0.96 -20.74 18.48
C LEU A 676 -0.21 -21.04 19.79
N GLY A 677 0.23 -19.99 20.48
CA GLY A 677 0.99 -20.09 21.74
C GLY A 677 2.50 -20.28 21.59
N CYS A 678 3.02 -20.59 20.39
CA CYS A 678 4.45 -20.64 20.12
C CYS A 678 5.02 -19.23 19.87
N LEU A 679 6.08 -18.87 20.58
CA LEU A 679 6.84 -17.63 20.35
C LEU A 679 8.00 -17.90 19.39
N ILE A 680 7.91 -17.36 18.18
CA ILE A 680 8.96 -17.43 17.17
C ILE A 680 9.85 -16.20 17.33
N LYS A 681 11.15 -16.40 17.50
CA LYS A 681 12.15 -15.34 17.65
C LYS A 681 13.14 -15.40 16.49
N ILE A 682 13.35 -14.29 15.80
CA ILE A 682 14.32 -14.18 14.73
C ILE A 682 15.42 -13.19 15.11
N ASP A 683 16.67 -13.64 15.11
CA ASP A 683 17.86 -12.79 15.14
C ASP A 683 18.41 -12.68 13.71
N SER A 684 18.27 -11.52 13.07
CA SER A 684 18.66 -11.28 11.68
C SER A 684 19.83 -10.32 11.59
N SER A 685 20.81 -10.59 10.73
CA SER A 685 21.79 -9.58 10.32
C SER A 685 21.08 -8.31 9.81
N LEU A 686 21.55 -7.14 10.23
CA LEU A 686 21.02 -5.83 9.80
C LEU A 686 21.58 -5.45 8.41
N THR A 687 21.44 -6.36 7.45
CA THR A 687 21.93 -6.19 6.07
C THR A 687 20.83 -6.61 5.11
N PHE A 688 20.65 -5.87 4.02
CA PHE A 688 19.75 -6.31 2.95
C PHE A 688 20.28 -7.58 2.27
N PRO A 689 19.45 -8.62 2.01
CA PRO A 689 17.99 -8.69 2.22
C PRO A 689 17.56 -9.43 3.51
N CYS A 690 18.45 -9.71 4.47
CA CYS A 690 18.18 -10.56 5.63
C CYS A 690 16.96 -10.13 6.47
N VAL A 691 16.82 -8.82 6.71
CA VAL A 691 15.68 -8.27 7.49
C VAL A 691 14.36 -8.53 6.75
N GLU A 692 14.33 -8.26 5.45
CA GLU A 692 13.12 -8.45 4.63
C GLU A 692 12.79 -9.93 4.40
N LEU A 693 13.81 -10.79 4.33
CA LEU A 693 13.61 -12.24 4.37
C LEU A 693 13.01 -12.68 5.70
N SER A 694 13.49 -12.13 6.82
CA SER A 694 12.96 -12.45 8.16
C SER A 694 11.49 -12.08 8.28
N LYS A 695 11.12 -10.87 7.83
CA LYS A 695 9.72 -10.42 7.75
C LYS A 695 8.89 -11.34 6.86
N SER A 696 9.42 -11.72 5.70
CA SER A 696 8.76 -12.63 4.74
C SER A 696 8.53 -14.04 5.32
N ILE A 697 9.51 -14.59 6.06
CA ILE A 697 9.36 -15.88 6.76
C ILE A 697 8.22 -15.80 7.78
N LEU A 698 8.22 -14.78 8.64
CA LEU A 698 7.15 -14.59 9.64
C LEU A 698 5.79 -14.40 8.96
N ALA A 699 5.71 -13.55 7.94
CA ALA A 699 4.51 -13.28 7.18
C ALA A 699 3.93 -14.55 6.53
N SER A 700 4.80 -15.39 5.95
CA SER A 700 4.41 -16.66 5.34
C SER A 700 3.88 -17.67 6.36
N ILE A 701 4.52 -17.82 7.52
CA ILE A 701 4.05 -18.74 8.58
C ILE A 701 2.72 -18.24 9.15
N GLU A 702 2.62 -16.94 9.46
CA GLU A 702 1.39 -16.33 9.95
C GLU A 702 0.23 -16.50 8.97
N ALA A 703 0.43 -16.16 7.68
CA ALA A 703 -0.59 -16.29 6.65
C ALA A 703 -1.02 -17.75 6.43
N PHE A 704 -0.08 -18.71 6.54
CA PHE A 704 -0.40 -20.13 6.45
C PHE A 704 -1.25 -20.58 7.64
N MET A 705 -0.87 -20.18 8.86
CA MET A 705 -1.47 -20.64 10.10
C MET A 705 -2.69 -19.83 10.56
N ALA A 706 -3.06 -18.78 9.83
CA ALA A 706 -4.06 -17.80 10.25
C ALA A 706 -5.45 -18.37 10.55
N THR A 707 -5.85 -19.47 9.90
CA THR A 707 -7.16 -20.09 10.11
C THR A 707 -7.09 -21.39 10.93
N SER A 708 -5.89 -21.78 11.36
CA SER A 708 -5.61 -23.07 12.02
C SER A 708 -6.28 -23.24 13.38
N ILE A 709 -6.67 -22.14 14.04
CA ILE A 709 -7.44 -22.19 15.29
C ILE A 709 -8.80 -22.90 15.09
N LEU A 710 -9.42 -22.73 13.91
CA LEU A 710 -10.68 -23.37 13.54
C LEU A 710 -10.54 -24.89 13.39
N ASP A 711 -9.33 -25.35 13.11
CA ASP A 711 -9.01 -26.75 12.89
C ASP A 711 -8.41 -27.43 14.13
N ARG A 712 -8.38 -26.77 15.30
CA ARG A 712 -7.84 -27.34 16.56
C ARG A 712 -6.38 -27.81 16.47
N ILE A 713 -5.59 -27.11 15.65
CA ILE A 713 -4.14 -27.31 15.59
C ILE A 713 -3.52 -26.64 16.83
N MET A 714 -2.46 -27.23 17.38
CA MET A 714 -1.75 -26.69 18.54
C MET A 714 -0.24 -26.67 18.32
N ALA A 715 0.48 -25.79 19.01
CA ALA A 715 1.93 -25.77 18.98
C ALA A 715 2.54 -26.96 19.74
N ARG A 716 3.67 -27.47 19.23
CA ARG A 716 4.52 -28.50 19.84
C ARG A 716 5.61 -27.90 20.70
N TYR A 717 6.14 -26.75 20.30
CA TYR A 717 7.18 -26.01 21.01
C TYR A 717 6.58 -24.71 21.56
N SER A 718 6.99 -24.31 22.77
CA SER A 718 6.65 -23.00 23.32
C SER A 718 7.44 -21.88 22.66
N GLU A 719 8.67 -22.17 22.23
CA GLU A 719 9.55 -21.22 21.56
C GLU A 719 10.32 -21.87 20.40
N VAL A 720 10.55 -21.11 19.33
CA VAL A 720 11.40 -21.48 18.20
C VAL A 720 12.35 -20.33 17.88
N TYR A 721 13.62 -20.65 17.63
CA TYR A 721 14.66 -19.69 17.34
C TYR A 721 15.09 -19.79 15.88
N ILE A 722 15.19 -18.65 15.21
CA ILE A 722 15.64 -18.55 13.83
C ILE A 722 16.80 -17.53 13.80
N LYS A 723 17.94 -17.93 13.27
CA LYS A 723 19.06 -17.03 13.00
C LYS A 723 19.15 -16.82 11.50
N VAL A 724 19.08 -15.57 11.04
CA VAL A 724 19.22 -15.21 9.63
C VAL A 724 20.55 -14.49 9.45
N GLU A 725 21.46 -15.10 8.70
CA GLU A 725 22.81 -14.58 8.48
C GLU A 725 23.04 -14.24 7.01
N PHE A 726 23.72 -13.11 6.79
CA PHE A 726 24.20 -12.73 5.47
C PHE A 726 25.47 -13.52 5.12
N GLN A 727 25.50 -14.12 3.93
CA GLN A 727 26.67 -14.81 3.38
C GLN A 727 26.91 -14.34 1.96
N GLU A 728 28.05 -13.70 1.70
CA GLU A 728 28.38 -13.25 0.33
C GLU A 728 28.53 -14.47 -0.61
N LYS A 729 27.75 -14.49 -1.69
CA LYS A 729 27.77 -15.51 -2.74
C LYS A 729 27.58 -14.86 -4.11
N ILE A 730 28.07 -15.53 -5.15
CA ILE A 730 27.99 -15.06 -6.54
C ILE A 730 26.55 -15.04 -7.08
N LYS A 731 25.71 -16.00 -6.67
CA LYS A 731 24.32 -16.13 -7.13
C LYS A 731 23.37 -16.08 -5.95
N PHE A 732 22.19 -15.50 -6.14
CA PHE A 732 21.13 -15.54 -5.13
C PHE A 732 20.71 -16.99 -4.83
N GLU A 733 20.87 -17.41 -3.57
CA GLU A 733 20.59 -18.78 -3.15
C GLU A 733 20.30 -18.84 -1.64
N PRO A 734 19.07 -18.50 -1.22
CA PRO A 734 18.64 -18.63 0.17
C PRO A 734 18.54 -20.11 0.54
N SER A 735 19.01 -20.46 1.74
CA SER A 735 18.97 -21.84 2.24
C SER A 735 18.80 -21.87 3.76
N PHE A 736 18.46 -23.03 4.30
CA PHE A 736 18.32 -23.19 5.74
C PHE A 736 18.75 -24.58 6.21
N THR A 737 19.18 -24.64 7.46
CA THR A 737 19.36 -25.88 8.23
C THR A 737 18.56 -25.81 9.52
N VAL A 738 18.24 -26.95 10.09
CA VAL A 738 17.50 -27.05 11.35
C VAL A 738 18.22 -28.01 12.29
N GLU A 739 18.37 -27.60 13.55
CA GLU A 739 18.84 -28.45 14.63
C GLU A 739 17.84 -28.42 15.79
N GLU A 740 17.71 -29.56 16.47
CA GLU A 740 16.96 -29.66 17.71
C GLU A 740 17.94 -29.89 18.85
N LYS A 741 17.97 -28.97 19.82
CA LYS A 741 18.91 -29.00 20.94
C LYS A 741 18.19 -28.59 22.22
N ASP A 742 18.41 -29.35 23.29
CA ASP A 742 17.81 -29.10 24.62
C ASP A 742 16.27 -28.94 24.60
N GLY A 743 15.60 -29.63 23.66
CA GLY A 743 14.14 -29.56 23.49
C GLY A 743 13.64 -28.29 22.80
N LEU A 744 14.54 -27.48 22.23
CA LEU A 744 14.23 -26.29 21.44
C LEU A 744 14.64 -26.52 19.98
N LEU A 745 13.97 -25.80 19.08
CA LEU A 745 14.22 -25.88 17.65
C LEU A 745 14.95 -24.62 17.19
N TYR A 746 16.08 -24.81 16.51
CA TYR A 746 16.93 -23.75 15.98
C TYR A 746 17.02 -23.87 14.47
N TYR A 747 16.57 -22.84 13.75
CA TYR A 747 16.78 -22.69 12.32
C TYR A 747 17.95 -21.76 12.07
N HIS A 748 18.85 -22.16 11.19
CA HIS A 748 19.89 -21.30 10.65
C HIS A 748 19.57 -21.04 9.18
N VAL A 749 19.25 -19.80 8.85
CA VAL A 749 18.91 -19.35 7.50
C VAL A 749 20.06 -18.53 6.97
N TYR A 750 20.49 -18.86 5.75
CA TYR A 750 21.54 -18.14 5.05
C TYR A 750 20.92 -17.41 3.86
N CYS A 751 21.30 -16.15 3.69
CA CYS A 751 20.83 -15.33 2.59
C CYS A 751 21.97 -14.46 2.06
N ASN A 752 21.86 -14.05 0.80
CA ASN A 752 22.84 -13.24 0.11
C ASN A 752 22.14 -12.23 -0.78
N ASN A 753 22.90 -11.27 -1.32
CA ASN A 753 22.33 -10.27 -2.21
C ASN A 753 21.99 -10.88 -3.58
N TYR A 754 21.08 -10.24 -4.31
CA TYR A 754 20.80 -10.56 -5.71
C TYR A 754 21.21 -9.39 -6.61
N GLU A 755 21.61 -9.74 -7.84
CA GLU A 755 21.81 -8.77 -8.91
C GLU A 755 20.52 -8.49 -9.67
N GLN A 756 20.37 -7.28 -10.22
CA GLN A 756 19.19 -6.91 -11.00
C GLN A 756 18.98 -7.81 -12.24
N SER A 757 20.07 -8.33 -12.81
CA SER A 757 20.06 -9.31 -13.89
C SER A 757 19.39 -10.63 -13.50
N GLU A 758 19.41 -10.99 -12.21
CA GLU A 758 18.86 -12.22 -11.64
C GLU A 758 17.48 -12.02 -11.00
N PHE A 759 16.83 -10.87 -11.17
CA PHE A 759 15.59 -10.52 -10.45
C PHE A 759 14.49 -11.59 -10.59
N VAL A 760 14.20 -12.06 -11.80
CA VAL A 760 13.15 -13.07 -12.07
C VAL A 760 13.49 -14.43 -11.47
N SER A 761 14.75 -14.87 -11.60
CA SER A 761 15.20 -16.13 -10.99
C SER A 761 15.16 -16.04 -9.47
N SER A 762 15.54 -14.88 -8.90
CA SER A 762 15.54 -14.64 -7.46
C SER A 762 14.13 -14.69 -6.87
N GLN A 763 13.13 -14.14 -7.58
CA GLN A 763 11.71 -14.26 -7.21
C GLN A 763 11.24 -15.71 -7.16
N THR A 764 11.69 -16.53 -8.10
CA THR A 764 11.34 -17.96 -8.13
C THR A 764 12.02 -18.72 -6.98
N GLN A 765 13.32 -18.48 -6.78
CA GLN A 765 14.11 -19.11 -5.73
C GLN A 765 13.60 -18.77 -4.33
N ILE A 766 13.19 -17.52 -4.07
CA ILE A 766 12.62 -17.17 -2.76
C ILE A 766 11.29 -17.85 -2.51
N LYS A 767 10.46 -18.01 -3.54
CA LYS A 767 9.16 -18.68 -3.43
C LYS A 767 9.35 -20.16 -3.13
N GLU A 768 10.29 -20.81 -3.81
CA GLU A 768 10.70 -22.20 -3.52
C GLU A 768 11.27 -22.34 -2.11
N PHE A 769 12.14 -21.42 -1.69
CA PHE A 769 12.67 -21.38 -0.33
C PHE A 769 11.56 -21.25 0.72
N LEU A 770 10.66 -20.29 0.57
CA LEU A 770 9.55 -20.08 1.50
C LEU A 770 8.60 -21.28 1.54
N PHE A 771 8.29 -21.90 0.39
CA PHE A 771 7.50 -23.12 0.34
C PHE A 771 8.15 -24.26 1.15
N ASN A 772 9.44 -24.50 0.93
CA ASN A 772 10.19 -25.54 1.63
C ASN A 772 10.31 -25.24 3.13
N PHE A 773 10.63 -24.00 3.49
CA PHE A 773 10.76 -23.56 4.88
C PHE A 773 9.43 -23.68 5.64
N VAL A 774 8.34 -23.12 5.11
CA VAL A 774 7.02 -23.16 5.76
C VAL A 774 6.53 -24.59 5.90
N SER A 775 6.71 -25.43 4.89
CA SER A 775 6.29 -26.84 4.95
C SER A 775 7.03 -27.60 6.06
N GLU A 776 8.36 -27.46 6.12
CA GLU A 776 9.20 -28.08 7.16
C GLU A 776 8.86 -27.52 8.55
N PHE A 777 8.70 -26.20 8.67
CA PHE A 777 8.36 -25.52 9.92
C PHE A 777 7.02 -25.99 10.44
N VAL A 778 5.97 -25.99 9.62
CA VAL A 778 4.62 -26.37 10.03
C VAL A 778 4.58 -27.84 10.47
N ALA A 779 5.25 -28.73 9.73
CA ALA A 779 5.30 -30.16 10.05
C ALA A 779 5.99 -30.46 11.38
N ARG A 780 7.01 -29.67 11.77
CA ARG A 780 7.74 -29.87 13.03
C ARG A 780 7.08 -29.17 14.21
N VAL A 781 6.65 -27.93 14.01
CA VAL A 781 6.27 -27.00 15.09
C VAL A 781 4.83 -27.18 15.54
N PHE A 782 3.94 -27.70 14.69
CA PHE A 782 2.52 -27.85 15.03
C PHE A 782 2.07 -29.32 15.07
N ILE A 783 1.11 -29.59 15.95
CA ILE A 783 0.51 -30.92 16.16
C ILE A 783 -0.88 -30.92 15.52
N PHE A 784 -1.09 -31.90 14.64
CA PHE A 784 -2.35 -32.17 13.97
C PHE A 784 -3.03 -33.38 14.61
N SER A 785 -4.35 -33.37 14.69
CA SER A 785 -5.12 -34.54 15.13
C SER A 785 -5.17 -35.60 14.03
N ASP A 786 -5.35 -35.16 12.79
CA ASP A 786 -5.25 -35.95 11.55
C ASP A 786 -4.57 -35.07 10.50
N ILE A 787 -3.26 -35.25 10.34
CA ILE A 787 -2.47 -34.40 9.44
C ILE A 787 -2.93 -34.50 7.99
N GLU A 788 -3.33 -35.68 7.53
CA GLU A 788 -3.70 -35.89 6.13
C GLU A 788 -5.02 -35.17 5.82
N GLN A 789 -6.05 -35.40 6.65
CA GLN A 789 -7.36 -34.78 6.46
C GLN A 789 -7.28 -33.26 6.62
N GLN A 790 -6.62 -32.79 7.68
CA GLN A 790 -6.55 -31.36 7.99
C GLN A 790 -5.72 -30.58 6.97
N MET A 791 -4.54 -31.09 6.58
CA MET A 791 -3.72 -30.43 5.57
C MET A 791 -4.42 -30.41 4.21
N LYS A 792 -5.08 -31.50 3.82
CA LYS A 792 -5.85 -31.53 2.57
C LYS A 792 -6.92 -30.43 2.56
N LYS A 793 -7.70 -30.32 3.65
CA LYS A 793 -8.71 -29.27 3.80
C LYS A 793 -8.09 -27.87 3.69
N MET A 794 -7.03 -27.59 4.45
CA MET A 794 -6.35 -26.28 4.44
C MET A 794 -5.86 -25.91 3.04
N VAL A 795 -5.25 -26.86 2.32
CA VAL A 795 -4.68 -26.61 0.99
C VAL A 795 -5.77 -26.47 -0.07
N THR A 796 -6.77 -27.36 -0.10
CA THR A 796 -7.75 -27.40 -1.20
C THR A 796 -8.96 -26.49 -0.99
N GLU A 797 -9.42 -26.33 0.25
CA GLU A 797 -10.61 -25.52 0.54
C GLU A 797 -10.24 -24.08 0.89
N ASP A 798 -9.18 -23.89 1.68
CA ASP A 798 -8.78 -22.58 2.20
C ASP A 798 -7.65 -21.93 1.41
N HIS A 799 -7.01 -22.67 0.48
CA HIS A 799 -5.92 -22.21 -0.37
C HIS A 799 -4.77 -21.53 0.41
N VAL A 800 -4.38 -22.13 1.55
CA VAL A 800 -3.39 -21.54 2.48
C VAL A 800 -2.06 -21.21 1.82
N PHE A 801 -1.57 -22.01 0.87
CA PHE A 801 -0.33 -21.72 0.16
C PHE A 801 -0.40 -20.48 -0.73
N ASN A 802 -1.54 -20.25 -1.41
CA ASN A 802 -1.73 -19.03 -2.20
C ASN A 802 -1.61 -17.80 -1.29
N ARG A 803 -2.17 -17.89 -0.08
CA ARG A 803 -2.11 -16.79 0.90
C ARG A 803 -0.69 -16.61 1.47
N ALA A 804 0.01 -17.71 1.72
CA ALA A 804 1.29 -17.74 2.41
C ALA A 804 2.51 -17.50 1.51
N LEU A 805 2.37 -17.55 0.18
CA LEU A 805 3.52 -17.49 -0.73
C LEU A 805 3.40 -16.40 -1.80
N GLU A 806 2.20 -16.04 -2.24
CA GLU A 806 2.05 -15.10 -3.37
C GLU A 806 2.19 -13.63 -2.95
N PHE A 807 1.73 -13.27 -1.74
CA PHE A 807 1.65 -11.86 -1.29
C PHE A 807 2.17 -11.61 0.14
N SER A 808 2.96 -12.54 0.68
CA SER A 808 3.62 -12.39 1.99
C SER A 808 5.07 -11.91 1.85
N ASN A 809 5.72 -12.19 0.72
CA ASN A 809 7.09 -11.79 0.46
C ASN A 809 7.18 -10.28 0.21
N CYS A 810 8.11 -9.61 0.89
CA CYS A 810 8.32 -8.17 0.77
C CYS A 810 9.70 -7.78 0.22
N ILE A 811 10.65 -8.72 0.02
CA ILE A 811 12.05 -8.37 -0.35
C ILE A 811 12.12 -7.45 -1.57
N PHE A 812 11.50 -7.85 -2.68
CA PHE A 812 11.54 -7.09 -3.94
C PHE A 812 10.67 -5.84 -3.88
N VAL A 813 9.59 -5.88 -3.10
CA VAL A 813 8.71 -4.72 -2.88
C VAL A 813 9.48 -3.62 -2.15
N ILE A 814 10.27 -3.97 -1.14
CA ILE A 814 11.08 -3.01 -0.38
C ILE A 814 12.23 -2.47 -1.22
N ASP A 815 12.92 -3.32 -1.99
CA ASP A 815 13.98 -2.85 -2.91
C ASP A 815 13.44 -1.80 -3.90
N ASP A 816 12.26 -2.03 -4.47
CA ASP A 816 11.66 -1.12 -5.44
C ASP A 816 11.04 0.15 -4.82
N LEU A 817 10.39 0.06 -3.65
CA LEU A 817 9.67 1.21 -3.06
C LEU A 817 10.53 2.10 -2.15
N ILE A 818 11.40 1.50 -1.33
CA ILE A 818 12.13 2.21 -0.26
C ILE A 818 13.66 2.07 -0.44
N GLY A 819 14.12 1.05 -1.17
CA GLY A 819 15.53 0.79 -1.41
C GLY A 819 16.23 -0.02 -0.30
N ARG A 820 17.47 -0.42 -0.59
CA ARG A 820 18.26 -1.36 0.24
C ARG A 820 18.79 -0.77 1.54
N GLU A 821 18.91 0.55 1.64
CA GLU A 821 19.45 1.25 2.82
C GLU A 821 18.34 1.74 3.79
N SER A 822 17.18 1.07 3.78
CA SER A 822 15.98 1.53 4.48
C SER A 822 16.08 1.54 6.02
N THR A 823 17.01 0.77 6.60
CA THR A 823 17.12 0.54 8.04
C THR A 823 18.01 1.54 8.79
N SER A 824 18.77 2.38 8.08
CA SER A 824 19.70 3.34 8.69
C SER A 824 19.02 4.66 9.04
N LEU A 825 19.21 5.18 10.26
CA LEU A 825 18.72 6.50 10.65
C LEU A 825 19.56 7.64 10.05
N ILE A 826 20.80 7.37 9.62
CA ILE A 826 21.72 8.40 9.11
C ILE A 826 21.13 9.12 7.89
N LYS A 827 20.37 8.42 7.05
CA LYS A 827 19.73 9.03 5.86
C LYS A 827 18.73 10.14 6.20
N TRP A 828 18.16 10.11 7.41
CA TRP A 828 17.22 11.13 7.90
C TRP A 828 17.93 12.33 8.50
N ILE A 829 19.25 12.26 8.74
CA ILE A 829 20.03 13.34 9.33
C ILE A 829 20.60 14.22 8.22
N ILE A 830 20.08 15.44 8.10
CA ILE A 830 20.61 16.47 7.19
C ILE A 830 21.77 17.26 7.83
N SER A 831 22.61 17.89 7.00
CA SER A 831 23.86 18.56 7.42
C SER A 831 23.68 19.63 8.50
N ASP A 832 22.54 20.32 8.48
CA ASP A 832 22.26 21.47 9.35
C ASP A 832 21.48 21.07 10.62
N SER A 833 21.29 19.76 10.87
CA SER A 833 20.54 19.28 12.04
C SER A 833 21.31 19.61 13.31
N LYS A 834 20.65 20.30 14.25
CA LYS A 834 21.24 20.57 15.55
C LYS A 834 21.40 19.27 16.33
N GLU A 835 22.50 19.21 17.07
CA GLU A 835 22.80 18.09 17.96
C GLU A 835 22.31 18.42 19.38
N TYR A 836 21.42 17.59 19.91
CA TYR A 836 20.81 17.72 21.23
C TYR A 836 21.42 16.68 22.17
N MET A 837 22.46 17.06 22.90
CA MET A 837 23.12 16.18 23.88
C MET A 837 22.20 15.89 25.07
N PRO A 838 22.06 14.63 25.53
CA PRO A 838 21.30 14.34 26.74
C PRO A 838 21.83 15.14 27.94
N LEU A 839 20.97 15.98 28.53
CA LEU A 839 21.31 16.76 29.72
C LEU A 839 20.96 15.97 31.00
N GLU A 840 21.79 16.06 32.03
CA GLU A 840 21.48 15.48 33.35
C GLU A 840 20.29 16.22 33.97
N ARG A 841 19.08 15.70 33.76
CA ARG A 841 17.93 16.05 34.59
C ARG A 841 17.95 15.22 35.87
N LYS A 842 17.60 15.85 37.00
CA LYS A 842 16.97 15.11 38.10
C LYS A 842 15.63 14.63 37.56
N MET A 843 15.63 13.51 36.83
CA MET A 843 14.39 12.82 36.54
C MET A 843 13.71 12.60 37.90
N SER A 844 12.47 13.04 38.05
CA SER A 844 11.60 12.41 39.05
C SER A 844 11.80 10.92 38.83
N SER A 845 12.11 10.20 39.91
CA SER A 845 12.37 8.77 39.86
C SER A 845 11.36 8.17 38.89
N LYS A 846 11.80 7.29 37.97
CA LYS A 846 10.91 6.37 37.27
C LYS A 846 10.13 5.66 38.37
N ASN A 847 9.07 6.31 38.84
CA ASN A 847 8.02 5.72 39.61
C ASN A 847 7.36 4.92 38.51
N ILE A 848 7.96 3.74 38.28
CA ILE A 848 7.20 2.53 38.14
C ILE A 848 6.26 2.63 39.35
N SER A 849 5.12 3.30 39.16
CA SER A 849 3.91 2.75 39.70
C SER A 849 3.92 1.36 39.09
N SER A 850 4.55 0.43 39.82
CA SER A 850 3.97 -0.87 40.01
C SER A 850 2.52 -0.48 40.25
N VAL A 851 1.69 -0.63 39.22
CA VAL A 851 0.27 -0.70 39.46
C VAL A 851 0.23 -1.68 40.60
N ASP A 852 -0.15 -1.14 41.74
CA ASP A 852 -0.38 -1.88 42.95
C ASP A 852 -1.57 -2.78 42.57
N ASP A 853 -1.27 -3.88 41.89
CA ASP A 853 -2.06 -5.10 41.82
C ASP A 853 -2.14 -5.74 43.23
N SER A 854 -1.76 -4.99 44.27
CA SER A 854 -2.20 -5.13 45.66
C SER A 854 -3.62 -4.60 45.91
N LYS A 855 -4.40 -4.25 44.87
CA LYS A 855 -5.80 -4.64 44.94
C LYS A 855 -5.81 -6.17 44.97
N SER A 856 -5.96 -6.70 46.17
CA SER A 856 -6.29 -8.09 46.47
C SER A 856 -7.52 -8.50 45.67
N ASN A 857 -7.34 -8.77 44.38
CA ASN A 857 -8.24 -9.57 43.59
C ASN A 857 -8.13 -10.92 44.27
N GLU A 858 -9.15 -11.27 45.06
CA GLU A 858 -9.36 -12.63 45.51
C GLU A 858 -9.06 -13.54 44.33
N THR A 859 -8.01 -14.36 44.46
CA THR A 859 -7.56 -15.25 43.40
C THR A 859 -8.69 -16.24 43.19
N LYS A 860 -9.61 -15.95 42.27
CA LYS A 860 -10.67 -16.87 41.89
C LYS A 860 -9.99 -18.08 41.26
N GLU A 861 -10.04 -19.22 41.95
CA GLU A 861 -9.57 -20.47 41.38
C GLU A 861 -10.32 -20.76 40.08
N ILE A 862 -9.59 -21.06 39.01
CA ILE A 862 -10.22 -21.39 37.72
C ILE A 862 -11.00 -22.69 37.90
N THR A 863 -12.28 -22.65 37.57
CA THR A 863 -13.12 -23.85 37.52
C THR A 863 -12.90 -24.57 36.20
N VAL A 864 -12.60 -25.87 36.27
CA VAL A 864 -12.25 -26.68 35.09
C VAL A 864 -13.44 -27.54 34.71
N HIS A 865 -13.76 -27.59 33.42
CA HIS A 865 -14.79 -28.47 32.86
C HIS A 865 -14.25 -29.16 31.61
N TYR A 866 -14.32 -30.50 31.57
CA TYR A 866 -13.86 -31.30 30.43
C TYR A 866 -14.89 -31.24 29.30
N GLY A 867 -14.54 -30.60 28.19
CA GLY A 867 -15.43 -30.46 27.05
C GLY A 867 -15.00 -29.31 26.14
N ALA A 868 -15.73 -29.13 25.04
CA ALA A 868 -15.72 -27.83 24.37
C ALA A 868 -16.53 -26.85 25.26
N PRO A 869 -16.13 -25.59 25.40
CA PRO A 869 -16.91 -24.63 26.19
C PRO A 869 -18.28 -24.39 25.53
N GLU A 870 -19.33 -24.16 26.33
CA GLU A 870 -20.69 -23.95 25.82
C GLU A 870 -20.85 -22.65 25.00
N GLN A 871 -20.00 -21.65 25.25
CA GLN A 871 -20.00 -20.33 24.60
C GLN A 871 -18.60 -19.96 24.07
N PHE A 872 -18.02 -20.82 23.23
CA PHE A 872 -16.72 -20.56 22.59
C PHE A 872 -16.91 -20.32 21.09
N ASP A 873 -16.75 -19.06 20.67
CA ASP A 873 -16.54 -18.73 19.25
C ASP A 873 -15.03 -18.48 19.03
N PRO A 874 -14.33 -19.31 18.22
CA PRO A 874 -12.93 -19.05 17.87
C PRO A 874 -12.72 -17.67 17.22
N GLU A 875 -13.77 -17.05 16.67
CA GLU A 875 -13.70 -15.72 16.06
C GLU A 875 -13.40 -14.61 17.08
N ASP A 876 -13.63 -14.85 18.37
CA ASP A 876 -13.44 -13.86 19.45
C ASP A 876 -12.02 -13.90 20.06
N ILE A 877 -11.12 -14.75 19.55
CA ILE A 877 -9.78 -14.97 20.13
C ILE A 877 -8.72 -14.34 19.24
N ASN A 878 -7.84 -13.54 19.83
CA ASN A 878 -6.64 -13.05 19.15
C ASN A 878 -5.48 -14.04 19.37
N TYR A 879 -4.56 -14.14 18.40
CA TYR A 879 -3.36 -14.99 18.55
C TYR A 879 -2.47 -14.59 19.72
N SER A 880 -2.45 -13.30 20.07
CA SER A 880 -1.72 -12.79 21.22
C SER A 880 -2.25 -13.34 22.56
N ASP A 881 -3.53 -13.71 22.62
CA ASP A 881 -4.21 -14.24 23.82
C ASP A 881 -4.03 -15.75 24.02
N ILE A 882 -3.44 -16.45 23.05
CA ILE A 882 -3.15 -17.90 23.17
C ILE A 882 -1.82 -18.07 23.88
N VAL A 883 -1.76 -18.81 24.98
CA VAL A 883 -0.54 -19.02 25.76
C VAL A 883 -0.24 -20.50 25.87
N MET A 884 0.99 -20.90 25.58
CA MET A 884 1.49 -22.26 25.84
C MET A 884 2.38 -22.25 27.08
N ASP A 885 2.04 -23.07 28.07
CA ASP A 885 2.90 -23.31 29.23
C ASP A 885 4.08 -24.21 28.82
N ASP A 886 5.28 -23.86 29.27
CA ASP A 886 6.53 -24.50 28.86
C ASP A 886 7.13 -25.42 29.93
N LEU A 887 6.43 -25.66 31.04
CA LEU A 887 6.87 -26.56 32.11
C LEU A 887 7.13 -27.98 31.57
N ILE A 888 6.22 -28.47 30.73
CA ILE A 888 6.35 -29.75 30.05
C ILE A 888 6.78 -29.49 28.60
N ASN A 889 8.09 -29.48 28.39
CA ASN A 889 8.67 -29.45 27.04
C ASN A 889 8.39 -30.77 26.32
N ILE A 890 7.44 -30.77 25.38
CA ILE A 890 6.96 -31.97 24.69
C ILE A 890 8.12 -32.77 24.05
N PRO A 891 8.96 -32.18 23.17
CA PRO A 891 10.08 -32.90 22.57
C PRO A 891 11.06 -33.48 23.59
N LEU A 892 11.46 -32.70 24.60
CA LEU A 892 12.44 -33.16 25.59
C LEU A 892 11.93 -34.34 26.42
N TRP A 893 10.64 -34.34 26.75
CA TRP A 893 10.00 -35.47 27.42
C TRP A 893 9.90 -36.72 26.52
N ASP A 894 9.61 -36.54 25.22
CA ASP A 894 9.61 -37.65 24.26
C ASP A 894 11.03 -38.25 24.11
N GLN A 895 12.06 -37.42 24.05
CA GLN A 895 13.47 -37.84 23.99
C GLN A 895 13.93 -38.52 25.28
N ALA A 896 13.55 -37.99 26.46
CA ALA A 896 13.91 -38.54 27.76
C ALA A 896 13.37 -39.97 28.01
N LYS A 897 12.26 -40.33 27.34
CA LYS A 897 11.59 -41.64 27.44
C LYS A 897 11.32 -42.03 28.90
N TRP A 898 10.37 -41.35 29.51
CA TRP A 898 9.89 -41.69 30.86
C TRP A 898 9.29 -43.10 30.89
N LYS A 899 9.82 -43.97 31.76
CA LYS A 899 9.45 -45.39 31.86
C LYS A 899 8.64 -45.72 33.11
N GLY A 900 8.94 -45.08 34.24
CA GLY A 900 8.34 -45.48 35.51
C GLY A 900 8.65 -44.53 36.66
N MET A 901 8.32 -44.97 37.88
CA MET A 901 8.60 -44.25 39.13
C MET A 901 9.38 -45.15 40.09
N LEU A 902 10.44 -44.61 40.68
CA LEU A 902 11.22 -45.20 41.75
C LEU A 902 10.88 -44.48 43.06
N TYR A 903 10.75 -45.24 44.14
CA TYR A 903 10.43 -44.73 45.47
C TYR A 903 11.57 -45.11 46.42
N LEU A 904 12.19 -44.12 47.06
CA LEU A 904 13.29 -44.33 47.99
C LEU A 904 12.95 -43.66 49.31
N PHE A 905 13.28 -44.33 50.41
CA PHE A 905 13.08 -43.81 51.74
C PHE A 905 14.14 -44.41 52.66
N ALA A 906 14.70 -43.55 53.51
CA ALA A 906 15.71 -43.98 54.47
C ALA A 906 15.03 -44.63 55.70
N PRO A 907 15.70 -45.56 56.39
CA PRO A 907 15.19 -46.13 57.65
C PRO A 907 14.98 -45.07 58.74
N GLU A 908 15.73 -43.97 58.68
CA GLU A 908 15.66 -42.90 59.66
C GLU A 908 14.31 -42.14 59.60
N PRO A 909 13.71 -41.83 60.77
CA PRO A 909 12.37 -41.25 60.81
C PRO A 909 12.27 -39.85 60.20
N ASN A 910 13.34 -39.03 60.27
CA ASN A 910 13.30 -37.60 59.94
C ASN A 910 13.76 -37.23 58.52
N ILE A 911 14.03 -38.20 57.65
CA ILE A 911 14.48 -37.94 56.28
C ILE A 911 13.26 -37.99 55.32
N PRO A 912 12.97 -36.91 54.56
CA PRO A 912 11.90 -36.92 53.57
C PRO A 912 12.13 -38.00 52.51
N PRO A 913 11.08 -38.73 52.07
CA PRO A 913 11.23 -39.72 51.02
C PRO A 913 11.55 -39.07 49.67
N ILE A 914 12.14 -39.84 48.76
CA ILE A 914 12.45 -39.44 47.39
C ILE A 914 11.49 -40.11 46.44
N LEU A 915 10.92 -39.29 45.56
CA LEU A 915 10.12 -39.71 44.42
C LEU A 915 10.94 -39.48 43.16
N ALA A 916 11.20 -40.53 42.40
CA ALA A 916 12.09 -40.44 41.27
C ALA A 916 11.47 -40.94 39.96
N PRO A 917 11.08 -40.05 39.02
CA PRO A 917 10.73 -40.48 37.68
C PRO A 917 11.96 -41.08 36.98
N VAL A 918 11.76 -42.26 36.41
CA VAL A 918 12.81 -43.08 35.79
C VAL A 918 12.79 -42.88 34.28
N PHE A 919 13.91 -42.42 33.72
CA PHE A 919 14.08 -42.11 32.30
C PHE A 919 15.13 -43.03 31.65
N SER A 920 15.12 -43.07 30.31
CA SER A 920 16.10 -43.86 29.54
C SER A 920 17.27 -43.03 29.04
N ASP A 921 17.03 -41.75 28.74
CA ASP A 921 18.04 -40.84 28.23
C ASP A 921 18.52 -39.85 29.31
N LYS A 922 19.81 -39.91 29.63
CA LYS A 922 20.41 -39.14 30.72
C LYS A 922 20.49 -37.64 30.40
N ALA A 923 20.88 -37.29 29.18
CA ALA A 923 21.06 -35.90 28.80
C ALA A 923 19.74 -35.14 28.82
N SER A 924 18.69 -35.69 28.20
CA SER A 924 17.36 -35.09 28.12
C SER A 924 16.71 -34.98 29.50
N CYS A 925 16.84 -36.01 30.33
CA CYS A 925 16.33 -35.99 31.70
C CYS A 925 17.00 -34.89 32.55
N ILE A 926 18.33 -34.75 32.46
CA ILE A 926 19.05 -33.67 33.14
C ILE A 926 18.57 -32.31 32.65
N ALA A 927 18.37 -32.14 31.34
CA ALA A 927 17.87 -30.89 30.78
C ALA A 927 16.47 -30.53 31.31
N ILE A 928 15.55 -31.50 31.47
CA ILE A 928 14.22 -31.27 32.07
C ILE A 928 14.35 -30.67 33.47
N PHE A 929 15.13 -31.33 34.34
CA PHE A 929 15.25 -30.89 35.73
C PHE A 929 16.08 -29.61 35.87
N LYS A 930 17.09 -29.39 35.04
CA LYS A 930 17.81 -28.11 34.98
C LYS A 930 16.89 -26.95 34.63
N LYS A 931 16.00 -27.13 33.64
CA LYS A 931 15.01 -26.11 33.29
C LYS A 931 14.07 -25.84 34.46
N TRP A 932 13.51 -26.89 35.08
CA TRP A 932 12.66 -26.72 36.27
C TRP A 932 13.35 -26.00 37.42
N ILE A 933 14.61 -26.34 37.71
CA ILE A 933 15.41 -25.69 38.75
C ILE A 933 15.72 -24.23 38.37
N SER A 934 15.97 -23.93 37.10
CA SER A 934 16.17 -22.56 36.62
C SER A 934 14.91 -21.71 36.81
N ASP A 935 13.73 -22.27 36.49
CA ASP A 935 12.47 -21.53 36.45
C ASP A 935 11.78 -21.42 37.84
N ILE A 936 12.02 -22.40 38.72
CA ILE A 936 11.32 -22.54 40.02
C ILE A 936 12.29 -22.48 41.21
N GLY A 937 13.56 -22.83 41.01
CA GLY A 937 14.53 -23.08 42.07
C GLY A 937 14.45 -24.52 42.63
N ASN A 938 15.29 -24.80 43.63
CA ASN A 938 15.32 -26.11 44.31
C ASN A 938 14.14 -26.34 45.28
N LEU A 939 13.24 -25.37 45.42
CA LEU A 939 12.05 -25.42 46.27
C LEU A 939 10.81 -24.98 45.49
N ASP A 940 9.91 -25.92 45.22
CA ASP A 940 8.63 -25.62 44.57
C ASP A 940 7.54 -25.33 45.61
N SER A 941 7.60 -24.14 46.23
CA SER A 941 6.64 -23.72 47.27
C SER A 941 5.25 -23.41 46.74
N GLU A 942 5.15 -22.95 45.48
CA GLU A 942 3.88 -22.59 44.83
C GLU A 942 3.22 -23.77 44.11
N ASN A 943 3.86 -24.95 44.15
CA ASN A 943 3.41 -26.15 43.46
C ASN A 943 3.19 -25.90 41.95
N LYS A 944 4.16 -25.26 41.29
CA LYS A 944 4.15 -25.02 39.84
C LYS A 944 4.16 -26.34 39.07
N ILE A 945 4.87 -27.36 39.58
CA ILE A 945 4.84 -28.73 39.04
C ILE A 945 3.77 -29.54 39.77
N ARG A 946 2.59 -29.74 39.17
CA ARG A 946 1.59 -30.63 39.79
C ARG A 946 1.96 -32.08 39.55
N CYS A 947 1.99 -32.85 40.63
CA CYS A 947 2.17 -34.30 40.62
C CYS A 947 0.88 -34.98 41.09
N CYS A 948 0.41 -36.01 40.39
CA CYS A 948 -0.74 -36.80 40.82
C CYS A 948 -0.55 -38.32 40.64
N VAL A 949 -0.95 -39.08 41.65
CA VAL A 949 -1.10 -40.53 41.63
C VAL A 949 -2.58 -40.87 41.51
N ILE A 950 -2.95 -41.62 40.48
CA ILE A 950 -4.34 -42.06 40.23
C ILE A 950 -4.43 -43.58 40.32
N LYS A 951 -5.09 -44.07 41.37
CA LYS A 951 -5.23 -45.50 41.67
C LYS A 951 -6.50 -46.10 41.09
N GLY A 952 -6.52 -47.44 40.92
CA GLY A 952 -7.71 -48.19 40.54
C GLY A 952 -8.22 -47.86 39.14
N VAL A 953 -7.30 -47.66 38.19
CA VAL A 953 -7.60 -47.32 36.78
C VAL A 953 -8.08 -48.52 35.97
N ASP A 954 -7.77 -49.74 36.42
CA ASP A 954 -8.17 -50.99 35.78
C ASP A 954 -8.65 -52.01 36.82
N LYS A 955 -9.89 -52.49 36.67
CA LYS A 955 -10.51 -53.51 37.52
C LYS A 955 -9.94 -54.90 37.30
N ASP A 956 -9.43 -55.17 36.09
CA ASP A 956 -8.85 -56.46 35.74
C ASP A 956 -7.42 -56.56 36.30
N ASN A 957 -6.77 -55.40 36.52
CA ASN A 957 -5.44 -55.27 37.11
C ASN A 957 -5.44 -54.25 38.28
N PRO A 958 -5.92 -54.63 39.48
CA PRO A 958 -6.14 -53.67 40.59
C PRO A 958 -4.88 -52.97 41.12
N THR A 959 -3.71 -53.54 40.86
CA THR A 959 -2.42 -52.96 41.24
C THR A 959 -1.97 -51.85 40.28
N PHE A 960 -2.59 -51.70 39.11
CA PHE A 960 -2.21 -50.66 38.16
C PHE A 960 -2.64 -49.28 38.64
N TYR A 961 -1.78 -48.30 38.44
CA TYR A 961 -2.03 -46.90 38.75
C TYR A 961 -1.37 -46.00 37.71
N LYS A 962 -1.84 -44.77 37.56
CA LYS A 962 -1.20 -43.78 36.69
C LYS A 962 -0.50 -42.72 37.52
N PHE A 963 0.68 -42.31 37.08
CA PHE A 963 1.35 -41.12 37.60
C PHE A 963 1.25 -40.01 36.56
N ALA A 964 1.03 -38.76 36.96
CA ALA A 964 0.90 -37.63 36.04
C ALA A 964 1.65 -36.39 36.52
N PHE A 965 2.20 -35.65 35.55
CA PHE A 965 2.81 -34.33 35.68
C PHE A 965 2.03 -33.32 34.83
N SER A 966 1.78 -32.14 35.38
CA SER A 966 1.04 -31.07 34.69
C SER A 966 1.39 -29.70 35.29
N PRO A 967 1.35 -28.61 34.52
CA PRO A 967 1.53 -27.27 35.07
C PRO A 967 0.36 -26.81 35.93
N ASN A 968 0.65 -25.92 36.88
CA ASN A 968 -0.36 -25.30 37.74
C ASN A 968 -0.85 -23.95 37.18
N ILE A 969 -1.74 -24.00 36.20
CA ILE A 969 -2.25 -22.81 35.49
C ILE A 969 -2.87 -21.76 36.43
N ASN A 970 -3.54 -22.18 37.52
CA ASN A 970 -4.11 -21.27 38.52
C ASN A 970 -3.07 -20.37 39.18
N LYS A 971 -1.83 -20.85 39.31
CA LYS A 971 -0.72 -20.09 39.89
C LYS A 971 0.09 -19.39 38.82
N SER A 972 0.27 -20.02 37.66
CA SER A 972 1.04 -19.46 36.55
C SER A 972 0.37 -18.26 35.86
N TYR A 973 -0.96 -18.15 35.86
CA TYR A 973 -1.68 -17.16 35.03
C TYR A 973 -2.91 -16.50 35.71
N SER A 974 -2.85 -16.29 37.02
CA SER A 974 -3.97 -15.80 37.85
C SER A 974 -4.57 -14.44 37.47
N SER A 975 -3.89 -13.62 36.65
CA SER A 975 -4.31 -12.25 36.28
C SER A 975 -5.06 -12.14 34.94
N ARG A 976 -5.13 -13.20 34.12
CA ARG A 976 -5.73 -13.13 32.77
C ARG A 976 -7.20 -13.55 32.77
N THR A 977 -8.08 -12.67 32.28
CA THR A 977 -9.55 -12.86 32.29
C THR A 977 -10.11 -13.48 31.01
N GLN A 978 -9.45 -13.33 29.85
CA GLN A 978 -9.81 -13.94 28.57
C GLN A 978 -8.55 -14.40 27.82
N CYS A 979 -8.26 -15.69 27.86
CA CYS A 979 -7.12 -16.28 27.14
C CYS A 979 -7.30 -17.78 26.94
N GLN A 980 -6.73 -18.31 25.86
CA GLN A 980 -6.67 -19.75 25.63
C GLN A 980 -5.34 -20.30 26.13
N PHE A 981 -5.38 -21.30 27.02
CA PHE A 981 -4.18 -21.97 27.51
C PHE A 981 -3.96 -23.31 26.82
N ILE A 982 -2.73 -23.54 26.39
CA ILE A 982 -2.22 -24.84 26.00
C ILE A 982 -1.33 -25.30 27.15
N ALA A 983 -1.74 -26.38 27.83
CA ALA A 983 -1.06 -26.90 29.02
C ALA A 983 -0.57 -28.33 28.75
N PRO A 984 0.60 -28.51 28.12
CA PRO A 984 1.16 -29.84 27.90
C PRO A 984 1.28 -30.59 29.23
N SER A 985 0.82 -31.83 29.24
CA SER A 985 0.79 -32.68 30.43
C SER A 985 1.19 -34.10 30.06
N ARG A 986 1.85 -34.81 30.98
CA ARG A 986 2.32 -36.18 30.76
C ARG A 986 1.78 -37.10 31.84
N PHE A 987 1.41 -38.31 31.47
CA PHE A 987 1.10 -39.36 32.42
C PHE A 987 1.64 -40.69 31.92
N GLN A 988 1.90 -41.61 32.84
CA GLN A 988 2.41 -42.95 32.56
C GLN A 988 1.61 -43.96 33.37
N LEU A 989 1.19 -45.04 32.72
CA LEU A 989 0.60 -46.20 33.39
C LEU A 989 1.70 -47.03 34.03
N MET A 990 1.56 -47.29 35.32
CA MET A 990 2.44 -48.17 36.08
C MET A 990 1.79 -49.55 36.14
N GLU A 991 2.34 -50.49 35.37
CA GLU A 991 1.92 -51.90 35.35
C GLU A 991 2.51 -52.66 36.54
N SER A 992 2.22 -52.18 37.75
CA SER A 992 2.79 -52.73 38.96
C SER A 992 2.23 -54.13 39.25
N LYS A 993 3.11 -55.08 39.58
CA LYS A 993 2.70 -56.39 40.13
C LYS A 993 2.27 -56.27 41.60
N ASP A 994 2.72 -55.23 42.29
CA ASP A 994 2.56 -55.07 43.73
C ASP A 994 2.69 -53.60 44.14
N ASN A 995 1.69 -53.09 44.86
CA ASN A 995 1.66 -51.69 45.30
C ASN A 995 2.33 -51.45 46.65
N ARG A 996 2.97 -52.45 47.28
CA ARG A 996 3.74 -52.26 48.52
C ARG A 996 4.74 -51.09 48.44
N PRO A 997 5.58 -50.93 47.39
CA PRO A 997 6.53 -49.79 47.33
C PRO A 997 5.83 -48.42 47.32
N LEU A 998 4.75 -48.28 46.55
CA LEU A 998 3.96 -47.05 46.50
C LEU A 998 3.29 -46.79 47.85
N ASN A 999 2.66 -47.80 48.46
CA ASN A 999 1.97 -47.64 49.74
C ASN A 999 2.95 -47.26 50.86
N CYS A 1000 4.12 -47.90 50.93
CA CYS A 1000 5.19 -47.53 51.87
C CYS A 1000 5.64 -46.07 51.69
N PHE A 1001 5.82 -45.62 50.44
CA PHE A 1001 6.14 -44.24 50.14
C PHE A 1001 5.04 -43.28 50.60
N LEU A 1002 3.78 -43.59 50.31
CA LEU A 1002 2.63 -42.75 50.70
C LEU A 1002 2.46 -42.68 52.22
N ASP A 1003 2.71 -43.77 52.94
CA ASP A 1003 2.65 -43.78 54.41
C ASP A 1003 3.81 -42.98 55.02
N LYS A 1004 5.03 -43.11 54.50
CA LYS A 1004 6.16 -42.26 54.89
C LYS A 1004 5.88 -40.78 54.59
N LEU A 1005 5.28 -40.46 53.45
CA LEU A 1005 4.92 -39.09 53.07
C LEU A 1005 3.97 -38.43 54.08
N LYS A 1006 2.97 -39.17 54.58
CA LYS A 1006 2.05 -38.69 55.65
C LYS A 1006 2.81 -38.35 56.93
N THR A 1007 3.78 -39.18 57.33
CA THR A 1007 4.60 -38.90 58.54
C THR A 1007 5.50 -37.68 58.40
N MET A 1008 5.76 -37.21 57.18
CA MET A 1008 6.68 -36.10 56.88
C MET A 1008 5.98 -34.77 56.56
N ASN A 1009 4.68 -34.63 56.87
CA ASN A 1009 3.84 -33.49 56.49
C ASN A 1009 3.88 -33.23 54.97
N ASN A 1010 3.76 -34.30 54.18
CA ASN A 1010 3.79 -34.27 52.71
C ASN A 1010 5.08 -33.76 52.07
N ARG A 1011 6.17 -33.60 52.82
CA ARG A 1011 7.47 -33.20 52.28
C ARG A 1011 8.18 -34.37 51.63
N TYR A 1012 8.69 -34.17 50.42
CA TYR A 1012 9.49 -35.13 49.66
C TYR A 1012 10.46 -34.43 48.71
N PHE A 1013 11.41 -35.18 48.17
CA PHE A 1013 12.26 -34.72 47.07
C PHE A 1013 11.83 -35.38 45.76
N LEU A 1014 11.69 -34.57 44.71
CA LEU A 1014 11.55 -35.04 43.34
C LEU A 1014 12.94 -35.07 42.71
N VAL A 1015 13.41 -36.25 42.30
CA VAL A 1015 14.80 -36.45 41.82
C VAL A 1015 14.79 -37.27 40.53
N PRO A 1016 15.52 -36.89 39.47
CA PRO A 1016 15.56 -37.72 38.27
C PRO A 1016 16.36 -39.01 38.49
N ALA A 1017 15.91 -40.11 37.89
CA ALA A 1017 16.65 -41.38 37.86
C ALA A 1017 16.80 -41.91 36.43
N ILE A 1018 17.91 -42.59 36.15
CA ILE A 1018 18.23 -43.18 34.84
C ILE A 1018 18.29 -44.69 34.93
N MET A 1019 17.62 -45.36 34.00
CA MET A 1019 17.64 -46.81 33.86
C MET A 1019 17.65 -47.18 32.37
N LYS A 1020 18.80 -47.67 31.87
CA LYS A 1020 19.01 -47.95 30.44
C LYS A 1020 18.27 -49.22 30.01
N SER A 1021 18.41 -50.29 30.79
CA SER A 1021 17.67 -51.56 30.63
C SER A 1021 16.91 -51.91 31.91
N GLU A 1022 15.89 -52.78 31.81
CA GLU A 1022 15.09 -53.22 32.97
C GLU A 1022 15.89 -54.01 34.02
N THR A 1023 17.11 -54.43 33.68
CA THR A 1023 18.02 -55.18 34.55
C THR A 1023 19.08 -54.32 35.21
N ASP A 1024 19.22 -53.05 34.82
CA ASP A 1024 20.22 -52.14 35.40
C ASP A 1024 19.74 -51.60 36.74
N GLU A 1025 20.68 -51.38 37.67
CA GLU A 1025 20.40 -50.57 38.86
C GLU A 1025 20.14 -49.11 38.44
N PRO A 1026 19.10 -48.47 38.98
CA PRO A 1026 18.77 -47.10 38.62
C PRO A 1026 19.82 -46.12 39.17
N GLU A 1027 20.41 -45.30 38.30
CA GLU A 1027 21.28 -44.20 38.69
C GLU A 1027 20.43 -43.00 39.15
N ILE A 1028 20.56 -42.60 40.41
CA ILE A 1028 19.81 -41.48 40.97
C ILE A 1028 20.66 -40.20 40.92
N LEU A 1029 20.11 -39.14 40.34
CA LEU A 1029 20.85 -37.91 40.08
C LEU A 1029 20.52 -36.84 41.13
N TYR A 1030 21.08 -37.00 42.33
CA TYR A 1030 20.79 -36.16 43.51
C TYR A 1030 21.06 -34.65 43.32
N ASP A 1031 21.99 -34.28 42.44
CA ASP A 1031 22.34 -32.88 42.16
C ASP A 1031 21.16 -32.08 41.57
N TYR A 1032 20.12 -32.75 41.09
CA TYR A 1032 18.94 -32.16 40.48
C TYR A 1032 17.66 -32.35 41.33
N ALA A 1033 17.82 -32.42 42.66
CA ALA A 1033 16.70 -32.61 43.58
C ALA A 1033 15.85 -31.34 43.76
N ILE A 1034 14.53 -31.47 43.61
CA ILE A 1034 13.56 -30.40 43.88
C ILE A 1034 12.74 -30.77 45.12
N ARG A 1035 12.73 -29.90 46.14
CA ARG A 1035 11.93 -30.11 47.34
C ARG A 1035 10.47 -29.75 47.08
N LYS A 1036 9.55 -30.68 47.40
CA LYS A 1036 8.10 -30.52 47.25
C LYS A 1036 7.35 -30.84 48.54
N SER A 1037 6.16 -30.26 48.69
CA SER A 1037 5.24 -30.48 49.82
C SER A 1037 3.81 -30.85 49.40
N HIS A 1038 3.57 -31.01 48.09
CA HIS A 1038 2.24 -31.21 47.51
C HIS A 1038 2.28 -32.38 46.51
N LEU A 1039 1.53 -33.45 46.81
CA LEU A 1039 1.30 -34.59 45.92
C LEU A 1039 -0.19 -34.95 45.98
N GLU A 1040 -0.88 -34.93 44.83
CA GLU A 1040 -2.29 -35.29 44.76
C GLU A 1040 -2.47 -36.80 44.65
N ILE A 1041 -3.32 -37.39 45.47
CA ILE A 1041 -3.63 -38.83 45.44
C ILE A 1041 -5.13 -38.97 45.22
N LYS A 1042 -5.53 -39.51 44.06
CA LYS A 1042 -6.93 -39.72 43.70
C LYS A 1042 -7.19 -41.16 43.32
N ASN A 1043 -8.43 -41.61 43.48
CA ASN A 1043 -8.90 -42.82 42.85
C ASN A 1043 -9.53 -42.47 41.49
N ALA A 1044 -9.40 -43.36 40.50
CA ALA A 1044 -9.94 -43.12 39.17
C ALA A 1044 -11.45 -42.84 39.19
N TRP A 1045 -12.20 -43.46 40.10
CA TRP A 1045 -13.65 -43.25 40.25
C TRP A 1045 -14.04 -41.85 40.74
N GLU A 1046 -13.13 -41.11 41.38
CA GLU A 1046 -13.33 -39.74 41.88
C GLU A 1046 -13.14 -38.68 40.79
N ILE A 1047 -12.56 -39.05 39.63
CA ILE A 1047 -12.23 -38.12 38.56
C ILE A 1047 -13.44 -37.96 37.63
N GLY A 1048 -14.17 -36.86 37.80
CA GLY A 1048 -15.26 -36.46 36.91
C GLY A 1048 -14.84 -35.47 35.82
N LYS A 1049 -15.83 -34.99 35.05
CA LYS A 1049 -15.64 -33.95 34.03
C LYS A 1049 -15.07 -32.64 34.59
N ASP A 1050 -15.28 -32.33 35.87
CA ASP A 1050 -14.85 -31.06 36.46
C ASP A 1050 -13.46 -31.13 37.12
N SER A 1051 -12.72 -32.21 36.88
CA SER A 1051 -11.39 -32.42 37.43
C SER A 1051 -10.31 -32.07 36.41
N TRP A 1052 -9.28 -31.33 36.84
CA TRP A 1052 -8.07 -31.08 36.03
C TRP A 1052 -7.46 -32.38 35.47
N TRP A 1053 -7.44 -33.45 36.27
CA TRP A 1053 -6.90 -34.75 35.87
C TRP A 1053 -7.81 -35.57 34.94
N ALA A 1054 -8.91 -34.99 34.43
CA ALA A 1054 -9.79 -35.67 33.49
C ALA A 1054 -9.04 -36.19 32.25
N PHE A 1055 -7.95 -35.54 31.82
CA PHE A 1055 -7.13 -35.99 30.68
C PHE A 1055 -6.45 -37.36 30.91
N VAL A 1056 -6.17 -37.75 32.16
CA VAL A 1056 -5.48 -39.00 32.51
C VAL A 1056 -6.36 -40.24 32.33
N ILE A 1057 -7.69 -40.07 32.45
CA ILE A 1057 -8.67 -41.14 32.23
C ILE A 1057 -8.84 -41.39 30.74
N LEU A 1058 -8.46 -42.56 30.24
CA LEU A 1058 -8.59 -42.90 28.83
C LEU A 1058 -9.95 -43.56 28.53
N PRO A 1059 -10.47 -43.48 27.29
CA PRO A 1059 -11.77 -44.07 26.94
C PRO A 1059 -11.87 -45.58 27.23
N ASN A 1060 -10.71 -46.26 27.20
CA ASN A 1060 -10.56 -47.70 27.36
C ASN A 1060 -10.32 -48.10 28.83
N ASP A 1061 -10.15 -47.16 29.76
CA ASP A 1061 -9.92 -47.45 31.18
C ASP A 1061 -11.15 -48.16 31.77
N LYS A 1062 -10.90 -49.04 32.76
CA LYS A 1062 -11.91 -49.82 33.48
C LYS A 1062 -11.80 -49.51 34.98
N PRO A 1063 -12.17 -48.30 35.43
CA PRO A 1063 -11.93 -47.87 36.80
C PRO A 1063 -12.62 -48.77 37.83
N ILE A 1064 -11.96 -49.00 38.96
CA ILE A 1064 -12.53 -49.72 40.11
C ILE A 1064 -13.47 -48.77 40.84
N ILE A 1065 -14.76 -49.13 40.87
CA ILE A 1065 -15.80 -48.38 41.59
C ILE A 1065 -16.14 -49.15 42.87
N PRO A 1066 -15.99 -48.53 44.06
CA PRO A 1066 -16.36 -49.18 45.31
C PRO A 1066 -17.86 -49.56 45.33
N PRO A 1067 -18.26 -50.72 45.90
CA PRO A 1067 -19.65 -51.19 45.88
C PRO A 1067 -20.68 -50.21 46.48
N MET A 1068 -20.25 -49.31 47.38
CA MET A 1068 -21.09 -48.31 48.04
C MET A 1068 -21.29 -47.02 47.23
N VAL A 1069 -20.63 -46.87 46.08
CA VAL A 1069 -20.72 -45.67 45.23
C VAL A 1069 -21.70 -45.91 44.09
N SER A 1070 -22.90 -45.36 44.20
CA SER A 1070 -23.98 -45.53 43.20
C SER A 1070 -23.80 -44.67 41.95
N LYS A 1071 -23.15 -43.49 42.07
CA LYS A 1071 -22.92 -42.55 40.96
C LYS A 1071 -21.48 -42.03 40.96
N ALA A 1072 -20.56 -42.80 40.40
CA ALA A 1072 -19.16 -42.41 40.28
C ALA A 1072 -18.96 -41.35 39.16
N PRO A 1073 -18.36 -40.18 39.45
CA PRO A 1073 -18.13 -39.12 38.44
C PRO A 1073 -17.40 -39.59 37.17
N VAL A 1074 -16.54 -40.60 37.27
CA VAL A 1074 -15.79 -41.14 36.13
C VAL A 1074 -16.66 -41.74 35.02
N MET A 1075 -17.87 -42.20 35.35
CA MET A 1075 -18.76 -42.84 34.38
C MET A 1075 -19.26 -41.85 33.34
N GLU A 1076 -19.65 -40.65 33.76
CA GLU A 1076 -20.05 -39.55 32.87
C GLU A 1076 -18.87 -39.13 31.97
N LEU A 1077 -17.67 -39.00 32.55
CA LEU A 1077 -16.46 -38.64 31.80
C LEU A 1077 -16.12 -39.69 30.72
N LEU A 1078 -16.22 -40.99 31.05
CA LEU A 1078 -15.97 -42.08 30.10
C LEU A 1078 -17.00 -42.12 28.97
N GLU A 1079 -18.27 -41.85 29.27
CA GLU A 1079 -19.33 -41.75 28.27
C GLU A 1079 -19.05 -40.61 27.27
N ILE A 1080 -18.72 -39.42 27.77
CA ILE A 1080 -18.32 -38.27 26.94
C ILE A 1080 -17.13 -38.63 26.04
N LYS A 1081 -16.10 -39.26 26.60
CA LYS A 1081 -14.88 -39.62 25.86
C LYS A 1081 -15.08 -40.72 24.82
N ARG A 1082 -15.96 -41.69 25.09
CA ARG A 1082 -16.27 -42.79 24.14
C ARG A 1082 -17.12 -42.29 22.98
N ASN A 1083 -18.05 -41.37 23.23
CA ASN A 1083 -18.90 -40.80 22.18
C ASN A 1083 -18.10 -39.91 21.20
N LYS A 1084 -17.02 -39.26 21.64
CA LYS A 1084 -16.09 -38.50 20.76
C LYS A 1084 -15.22 -39.36 19.84
N LYS A 1085 -15.14 -40.69 20.08
CA LYS A 1085 -14.29 -41.62 19.33
C LYS A 1085 -15.05 -42.33 18.19
N LYS A 1086 -16.38 -42.14 18.14
CA LYS A 1086 -17.24 -42.45 17.00
C LYS A 1086 -17.33 -41.21 16.12
#